data_AF-A0A1V5M0X6-F1
#
_entry.id   AF-A0A1V5M0X6-F1
#
_cell.length_a   1.000
_cell.length_b   1.000
_cell.length_c   1.000
_cell.angle_alpha   90.00
_cell.angle_beta   90.00
_cell.angle_gamma   90.00
#
_symmetry.space_group_name_H-M   'P 1'
#
loop_
_entity.id
_entity.type
_entity.pdbx_description
1 polymer ?
#
loop_
_entity_poly.entity_id
_entity_poly.type
_entity_poly.pdbx_seq_one_letter_code
_entity_poly.pdbx_strand_id
1 'polypeptide(L)'
;MNKQTESMSWTEANVVNPLSNVASDAYNALFVNTFGSVANKASQAIADKDVVKRAEHAAVGKSEGFSKETVTQAAVSGVGLALVYVASGRAASGLIRSAMSITGAEAKVAAVAGAENAAKFSRTVMSDKTGQISGAVAYDGLRDVRSGETRMGNMAGSLTAFGIYEKFNPKLANLNFGAKLAGYGVLGAGGSASAKLVSDGVSGHLSSAQDIGNSMLTGAALNMALPGFQRAAGLGLSKLNDRIGRGNPVERDLQLNGLAGKSETLDDLAGKVASLRVKTGQETTSLRGKEVHLQGSGNAADRAHEFAHEWYLKSRRGEFDKVAQTLRSGDEVKAFMEYRQLRLGGETYAHRMEAQVAKEVGDPRKVELSMERIAGTKTPAGVTYDEQWRRDFERFKSTDGKVITEVDFHTVPSIAGVESMRELALRDPKAMKQVMREEYYPGLKKAFPDKSEYEKLSTYYGYLTDRNGTWDAVALRGSDGKVIGGIQSQVIPVDGKVIKNAVWGEHIWLAPEARSFPNFRGLMTVAAERFRATGSQVAFMEFNDRAKMSLQEMIQDAKGGLSTEAREVIWGRFANKGLNIAHFKDGKIAPYAQPGMDGQAPVNYLTLAMISLRDGKNLAGTKLPTEDYLKLLRNAHGTLVDVHTDPTVLAYTKELQDRIARGDKTMTFARLSDTTVGRIVGRQF
;
A
#
# COMPACT_ATOMS: atom_id res chain seq x y z
N MET A 1 -45.61 38.00 10.91
CA MET A 1 -44.72 36.84 11.04
C MET A 1 -45.51 35.59 10.70
N ASN A 2 -45.12 34.93 9.62
CA ASN A 2 -45.91 33.91 8.92
C ASN A 2 -45.94 32.57 9.68
N LYS A 3 -47.11 31.94 9.57
CA LYS A 3 -47.44 30.54 9.89
C LYS A 3 -46.43 29.58 9.27
N GLN A 4 -45.55 28.99 10.08
CA GLN A 4 -44.91 27.70 9.78
C GLN A 4 -44.34 27.00 11.02
N THR A 5 -44.94 27.19 12.19
CA THR A 5 -44.83 26.23 13.30
C THR A 5 -46.00 25.26 13.23
N GLU A 6 -46.02 24.44 12.18
CA GLU A 6 -46.61 23.10 12.34
C GLU A 6 -45.86 22.40 13.47
N SER A 7 -46.58 21.59 14.24
CA SER A 7 -46.12 20.97 15.48
C SER A 7 -44.91 20.05 15.25
N MET A 8 -43.71 20.65 15.24
CA MET A 8 -42.46 19.93 15.21
C MET A 8 -42.44 18.97 16.40
N SER A 9 -42.23 17.69 16.15
CA SER A 9 -42.31 16.69 17.22
C SER A 9 -41.23 16.97 18.28
N TRP A 10 -41.47 16.60 19.54
CA TRP A 10 -40.47 16.78 20.60
C TRP A 10 -39.12 16.13 20.23
N THR A 11 -39.17 14.96 19.58
CA THR A 11 -37.99 14.25 19.07
C THR A 11 -37.27 15.04 17.99
N GLU A 12 -38.01 15.62 17.05
CA GLU A 12 -37.42 16.43 15.98
C GLU A 12 -36.74 17.69 16.56
N ALA A 13 -37.43 18.41 17.45
CA ALA A 13 -36.93 19.65 18.05
C ALA A 13 -35.76 19.46 19.03
N ASN A 14 -35.65 18.31 19.70
CA ASN A 14 -34.69 18.08 20.78
C ASN A 14 -33.65 16.97 20.52
N VAL A 15 -33.82 16.19 19.46
CA VAL A 15 -32.88 15.10 19.08
C VAL A 15 -32.41 15.28 17.64
N VAL A 16 -33.33 15.31 16.66
CA VAL A 16 -32.95 15.34 15.23
C VAL A 16 -32.29 16.66 14.87
N ASN A 17 -32.91 17.80 15.20
CA ASN A 17 -32.40 19.12 14.84
C ASN A 17 -31.07 19.45 15.51
N PRO A 18 -30.88 19.21 16.82
CA PRO A 18 -29.55 19.37 17.44
C PRO A 18 -28.46 18.53 16.77
N LEU A 19 -28.75 17.26 16.45
CA LEU A 19 -27.79 16.40 15.75
C LEU A 19 -27.50 16.88 14.33
N SER A 20 -28.54 17.29 13.59
CA SER A 20 -28.42 17.87 12.26
C SER A 20 -27.59 19.16 12.30
N ASN A 21 -27.77 19.99 13.32
CA ASN A 21 -27.01 21.22 13.50
C ASN A 21 -25.53 20.96 13.75
N VAL A 22 -25.17 19.90 14.47
CA VAL A 22 -23.77 19.46 14.60
C VAL A 22 -23.20 19.02 13.24
N ALA A 23 -23.99 18.34 12.42
CA ALA A 23 -23.57 17.96 11.06
C ALA A 23 -23.43 19.19 10.13
N SER A 24 -24.34 20.16 10.23
CA SER A 24 -24.25 21.45 9.53
C SER A 24 -23.00 22.24 9.95
N ASP A 25 -22.70 22.29 11.25
CA ASP A 25 -21.48 22.92 11.79
C ASP A 25 -20.23 22.25 11.22
N ALA A 26 -20.20 20.91 11.16
CA ALA A 26 -19.11 20.15 10.57
C ALA A 26 -18.93 20.42 9.07
N TYR A 27 -20.03 20.46 8.31
CA TYR A 27 -20.01 20.81 6.88
C TYR A 27 -19.49 22.24 6.66
N ASN A 28 -20.00 23.20 7.42
CA ASN A 28 -19.59 24.60 7.31
C ASN A 28 -18.11 24.78 7.67
N ALA A 29 -17.63 24.13 8.74
CA ALA A 29 -16.23 24.17 9.15
C ALA A 29 -15.30 23.57 8.08
N LEU A 30 -15.58 22.35 7.63
CA LEU A 30 -14.66 21.58 6.81
C LEU A 30 -14.76 21.94 5.32
N PHE A 31 -15.97 22.17 4.81
CA PHE A 31 -16.19 22.36 3.38
C PHE A 31 -16.30 23.84 3.03
N VAL A 32 -17.16 24.58 3.73
CA VAL A 32 -17.42 25.99 3.39
C VAL A 32 -16.27 26.89 3.79
N ASN A 33 -15.78 26.81 5.03
CA ASN A 33 -14.74 27.71 5.52
C ASN A 33 -13.35 27.38 4.94
N THR A 34 -13.10 26.12 4.56
CA THR A 34 -11.82 25.71 3.96
C THR A 34 -11.80 25.88 2.44
N PHE A 35 -12.73 25.24 1.72
CA PHE A 35 -12.76 25.23 0.25
C PHE A 35 -13.71 26.29 -0.31
N GLY A 36 -14.89 26.41 0.29
CA GLY A 36 -15.91 27.38 -0.12
C GLY A 36 -15.43 28.82 -0.02
N SER A 37 -14.59 29.17 0.95
CA SER A 37 -14.09 30.55 1.09
C SER A 37 -13.16 30.96 -0.07
N VAL A 38 -12.38 30.02 -0.60
CA VAL A 38 -11.53 30.25 -1.78
C VAL A 38 -12.36 30.22 -3.05
N ALA A 39 -13.24 29.23 -3.19
CA ALA A 39 -14.11 29.07 -4.36
C ALA A 39 -15.12 30.21 -4.51
N ASN A 40 -15.73 30.66 -3.40
CA ASN A 40 -16.66 31.78 -3.40
C ASN A 40 -15.92 33.10 -3.60
N LYS A 41 -14.72 33.32 -3.05
CA LYS A 41 -13.93 34.52 -3.39
C LYS A 41 -13.58 34.58 -4.88
N ALA A 42 -13.15 33.45 -5.46
CA ALA A 42 -12.85 33.36 -6.89
C ALA A 42 -14.11 33.55 -7.74
N SER A 43 -15.23 32.93 -7.37
CA SER A 43 -16.50 33.06 -8.08
C SER A 43 -17.14 34.43 -7.92
N GLN A 44 -17.08 35.04 -6.75
CA GLN A 44 -17.59 36.39 -6.52
C GLN A 44 -16.79 37.42 -7.33
N ALA A 45 -15.49 37.20 -7.53
CA ALA A 45 -14.66 38.00 -8.43
C ALA A 45 -14.99 37.81 -9.93
N ILE A 46 -15.62 36.70 -10.32
CA ILE A 46 -15.86 36.33 -11.73
C ILE A 46 -17.35 36.48 -12.13
N ALA A 47 -18.26 36.15 -11.23
CA ALA A 47 -19.67 35.88 -11.53
C ALA A 47 -20.65 36.39 -10.46
N ASP A 48 -20.17 37.10 -9.42
CA ASP A 48 -20.95 37.62 -8.29
C ASP A 48 -21.90 36.60 -7.65
N LYS A 49 -21.43 35.36 -7.51
CA LYS A 49 -22.21 34.24 -6.96
C LYS A 49 -21.40 33.39 -6.00
N ASP A 50 -22.02 33.03 -4.88
CA ASP A 50 -21.54 31.95 -4.03
C ASP A 50 -21.85 30.60 -4.69
N VAL A 51 -20.80 29.83 -4.97
CA VAL A 51 -20.92 28.48 -5.56
C VAL A 51 -21.13 27.43 -4.48
N VAL A 52 -20.61 27.70 -3.28
CA VAL A 52 -20.76 26.84 -2.11
C VAL A 52 -21.62 27.55 -1.08
N LYS A 53 -22.81 27.00 -0.81
CA LYS A 53 -23.75 27.53 0.19
C LYS A 53 -23.45 26.98 1.57
N ARG A 54 -23.67 27.81 2.60
CA ARG A 54 -23.67 27.37 4.00
C ARG A 54 -24.86 26.45 4.24
N ALA A 55 -24.64 25.41 5.04
CA ALA A 55 -25.73 24.64 5.61
C ALA A 55 -26.42 25.49 6.68
N GLU A 56 -27.74 25.58 6.58
CA GLU A 56 -28.58 26.28 7.55
C GLU A 56 -28.80 25.42 8.80
N HIS A 57 -29.03 26.08 9.94
CA HIS A 57 -29.38 25.43 11.19
C HIS A 57 -30.88 25.28 11.29
N ALA A 58 -31.34 24.07 11.59
CA ALA A 58 -32.72 23.81 11.92
C ALA A 58 -33.05 24.43 13.29
N ALA A 59 -34.27 24.94 13.43
CA ALA A 59 -34.76 25.47 14.70
C ALA A 59 -34.81 24.34 15.76
N VAL A 60 -34.22 24.60 16.92
CA VAL A 60 -34.29 23.68 18.07
C VAL A 60 -35.39 24.11 19.03
N GLY A 61 -35.89 23.16 19.82
CA GLY A 61 -36.88 23.46 20.86
C GLY A 61 -36.36 24.49 21.85
N LYS A 62 -37.20 25.44 22.27
CA LYS A 62 -36.85 26.37 23.34
C LYS A 62 -36.60 25.59 24.63
N SER A 63 -35.49 25.88 25.29
CA SER A 63 -35.11 25.25 26.55
C SER A 63 -34.60 26.33 27.51
N GLU A 64 -35.01 26.26 28.77
CA GLU A 64 -34.59 27.17 29.83
C GLU A 64 -34.06 26.35 31.01
N GLY A 65 -32.98 26.82 31.64
CA GLY A 65 -32.34 26.14 32.78
C GLY A 65 -31.93 24.69 32.50
N PHE A 66 -31.93 23.85 33.53
CA PHE A 66 -31.66 22.40 33.45
C PHE A 66 -32.93 21.59 33.09
N SER A 67 -33.69 22.03 32.09
CA SER A 67 -34.86 21.29 31.59
C SER A 67 -34.47 19.95 30.95
N LYS A 68 -35.45 19.05 30.79
CA LYS A 68 -35.27 17.77 30.08
C LYS A 68 -34.79 18.02 28.64
N GLU A 69 -35.31 19.07 28.01
CA GLU A 69 -34.94 19.54 26.68
C GLU A 69 -33.47 19.95 26.65
N THR A 70 -33.01 20.78 27.61
CA THR A 70 -31.60 21.19 27.72
C THR A 70 -30.66 19.98 27.84
N VAL A 71 -30.99 19.03 28.72
CA VAL A 71 -30.18 17.82 28.95
C VAL A 71 -30.15 16.96 27.69
N THR A 72 -31.30 16.77 27.02
CA THR A 72 -31.40 15.96 25.81
C THR A 72 -30.62 16.58 24.65
N GLN A 73 -30.81 17.87 24.40
CA GLN A 73 -30.12 18.60 23.35
C GLN A 73 -28.59 18.60 23.57
N ALA A 74 -28.14 18.83 24.80
CA ALA A 74 -26.72 18.80 25.16
C ALA A 74 -26.11 17.40 25.01
N ALA A 75 -26.83 16.35 25.44
CA ALA A 75 -26.38 14.98 25.31
C ALA A 75 -26.24 14.55 23.84
N VAL A 76 -27.27 14.82 23.03
CA VAL A 76 -27.27 14.47 21.60
C VAL A 76 -26.20 15.26 20.84
N SER A 77 -26.05 16.55 21.15
CA SER A 77 -24.99 17.38 20.57
C SER A 77 -23.60 16.87 20.95
N GLY A 78 -23.39 16.47 22.21
CA GLY A 78 -22.13 15.87 22.66
C GLY A 78 -21.78 14.57 21.96
N VAL A 79 -22.78 13.69 21.75
CA VAL A 79 -22.64 12.46 20.97
C VAL A 79 -22.32 12.76 19.51
N GLY A 80 -23.00 13.72 18.89
CA GLY A 80 -22.72 14.17 17.52
C GLY A 80 -21.31 14.75 17.38
N LEU A 81 -20.88 15.59 18.33
CA LEU A 81 -19.54 16.18 18.34
C LEU A 81 -18.46 15.11 18.50
N ALA A 82 -18.73 14.04 19.24
CA ALA A 82 -17.80 12.92 19.37
C ALA A 82 -17.45 12.33 17.99
N LEU A 83 -18.43 12.18 17.11
CA LEU A 83 -18.20 11.72 15.73
C LEU A 83 -17.34 12.71 14.93
N VAL A 84 -17.64 14.01 15.03
CA VAL A 84 -16.92 15.08 14.32
C VAL A 84 -15.46 15.14 14.77
N TYR A 85 -15.20 15.10 16.08
CA TYR A 85 -13.85 15.10 16.64
C TYR A 85 -13.05 13.84 16.31
N VAL A 86 -13.72 12.67 16.24
CA VAL A 86 -13.06 11.46 15.75
C VAL A 86 -12.66 11.63 14.28
N ALA A 87 -13.56 12.14 13.43
CA ALA A 87 -13.26 12.36 12.03
C ALA A 87 -12.11 13.37 11.82
N SER A 88 -12.15 14.52 12.51
CA SER A 88 -11.11 15.55 12.41
C SER A 88 -9.77 15.07 12.97
N GLY A 89 -9.78 14.38 14.11
CA GLY A 89 -8.60 13.76 14.70
C GLY A 89 -7.92 12.78 13.76
N ARG A 90 -8.70 11.96 13.04
CA ARG A 90 -8.18 11.02 12.05
C ARG A 90 -7.59 11.72 10.83
N ALA A 91 -8.24 12.77 10.33
CA ALA A 91 -7.72 13.57 9.23
C ALA A 91 -6.38 14.23 9.61
N ALA A 92 -6.31 14.84 10.79
CA ALA A 92 -5.10 15.45 11.32
C ALA A 92 -3.97 14.43 11.55
N SER A 93 -4.25 13.26 12.14
CA SER A 93 -3.27 12.16 12.23
C SER A 93 -2.73 11.76 10.86
N GLY A 94 -3.59 11.67 9.84
CA GLY A 94 -3.19 11.36 8.47
C GLY A 94 -2.25 12.41 7.91
N LEU A 95 -2.61 13.69 8.03
CA LEU A 95 -1.79 14.82 7.57
C LEU A 95 -0.45 14.93 8.29
N ILE A 96 -0.42 14.81 9.62
CA ILE A 96 0.82 14.84 10.42
C ILE A 96 1.74 13.70 9.98
N ARG A 97 1.21 12.48 9.83
CA ARG A 97 2.02 11.34 9.37
C ARG A 97 2.52 11.55 7.94
N SER A 98 1.70 12.08 7.03
CA SER A 98 2.11 12.42 5.66
C SER A 98 3.16 13.54 5.64
N ALA A 99 3.01 14.59 6.43
CA ALA A 99 3.96 15.69 6.51
C ALA A 99 5.30 15.23 7.10
N MET A 100 5.29 14.47 8.20
CA MET A 100 6.49 13.85 8.78
C MET A 100 7.18 12.92 7.79
N SER A 101 6.39 12.17 7.03
CA SER A 101 6.84 11.27 5.96
C SER A 101 7.53 12.02 4.81
N ILE A 102 6.94 13.13 4.35
CA ILE A 102 7.43 13.91 3.20
C ILE A 102 8.66 14.73 3.58
N THR A 103 8.67 15.32 4.77
CA THR A 103 9.74 16.22 5.21
C THR A 103 10.99 15.48 5.69
N GLY A 104 10.90 14.16 5.88
CA GLY A 104 11.95 13.34 6.49
C GLY A 104 12.31 13.83 7.89
N ALA A 105 11.38 14.48 8.60
CA ALA A 105 11.66 15.16 9.87
C ALA A 105 12.25 14.21 10.91
N GLU A 106 11.79 12.96 10.95
CA GLU A 106 12.36 11.93 11.82
C GLU A 106 13.84 11.63 11.49
N ALA A 107 14.20 11.52 10.21
CA ALA A 107 15.59 11.31 9.79
C ALA A 107 16.48 12.54 10.08
N LYS A 108 15.93 13.75 9.92
CA LYS A 108 16.62 15.01 10.25
C LYS A 108 16.87 15.15 11.76
N VAL A 109 15.88 14.81 12.59
CA VAL A 109 16.05 14.80 14.05
C VAL A 109 17.02 13.69 14.46
N ALA A 110 16.97 12.53 13.81
CA ALA A 110 17.92 11.45 14.09
C ALA A 110 19.37 11.83 13.77
N ALA A 111 19.60 12.59 12.69
CA ALA A 111 20.92 13.07 12.30
C ALA A 111 21.51 14.10 13.29
N VAL A 112 20.67 14.87 13.99
CA VAL A 112 21.11 15.96 14.89
C VAL A 112 21.12 15.53 16.36
N ALA A 113 20.11 14.77 16.78
CA ALA A 113 19.85 14.45 18.18
C ALA A 113 19.99 12.95 18.51
N GLY A 114 20.33 12.13 17.52
CA GLY A 114 20.43 10.67 17.66
C GLY A 114 19.09 9.95 17.53
N ALA A 115 19.15 8.65 17.25
CA ALA A 115 17.99 7.82 16.93
C ALA A 115 16.97 7.77 18.09
N GLU A 116 17.42 7.78 19.35
CA GLU A 116 16.54 7.68 20.51
C GLU A 116 15.70 8.94 20.72
N ASN A 117 16.28 10.12 20.52
CA ASN A 117 15.54 11.38 20.62
C ASN A 117 14.57 11.56 19.44
N ALA A 118 14.95 11.10 18.23
CA ALA A 118 14.06 11.04 17.09
C ALA A 118 12.87 10.09 17.30
N ALA A 119 13.09 8.96 17.96
CA ALA A 119 12.04 8.03 18.38
C ALA A 119 11.09 8.68 19.39
N LYS A 120 11.60 9.36 20.43
CA LYS A 120 10.77 10.08 21.43
C LYS A 120 9.95 11.20 20.78
N PHE A 121 10.55 11.96 19.87
CA PHE A 121 9.86 12.98 19.08
C PHE A 121 8.75 12.36 18.23
N SER A 122 9.06 11.30 17.46
CA SER A 122 8.09 10.65 16.58
C SER A 122 6.97 9.98 17.34
N ARG A 123 7.25 9.32 18.47
CA ARG A 123 6.23 8.78 19.39
C ARG A 123 5.25 9.86 19.83
N THR A 124 5.74 11.04 20.16
CA THR A 124 4.91 12.15 20.65
C THR A 124 4.09 12.75 19.50
N VAL A 125 4.75 13.16 18.41
CA VAL A 125 4.12 13.87 17.28
C VAL A 125 3.19 12.96 16.47
N MET A 126 3.56 11.70 16.28
CA MET A 126 2.79 10.75 15.47
C MET A 126 1.81 9.91 16.30
N SER A 127 1.62 10.21 17.58
CA SER A 127 0.61 9.52 18.37
C SER A 127 -0.81 9.81 17.83
N ASP A 128 -1.68 8.81 17.90
CA ASP A 128 -3.11 9.00 17.63
C ASP A 128 -3.72 10.05 18.60
N LYS A 129 -3.12 10.26 19.78
CA LYS A 129 -3.49 11.28 20.76
C LYS A 129 -3.19 12.71 20.28
N THR A 130 -1.97 12.98 19.83
CA THR A 130 -1.59 14.27 19.26
C THR A 130 -2.44 14.60 18.03
N GLY A 131 -2.73 13.60 17.20
CA GLY A 131 -3.63 13.79 16.06
C GLY A 131 -5.08 14.11 16.48
N GLN A 132 -5.61 13.48 17.53
CA GLN A 132 -6.93 13.81 18.07
C GLN A 132 -7.00 15.25 18.59
N ILE A 133 -6.02 15.67 19.40
CA ILE A 133 -5.93 17.06 19.90
C ILE A 133 -5.81 18.04 18.75
N SER A 134 -4.89 17.78 17.81
CA SER A 134 -4.66 18.66 16.65
C SER A 134 -5.89 18.77 15.76
N GLY A 135 -6.61 17.67 15.54
CA GLY A 135 -7.85 17.65 14.77
C GLY A 135 -9.00 18.36 15.47
N ALA A 136 -9.11 18.24 16.79
CA ALA A 136 -10.09 19.00 17.57
C ALA A 136 -9.82 20.49 17.53
N VAL A 137 -8.56 20.90 17.74
CA VAL A 137 -8.12 22.30 17.62
C VAL A 137 -8.38 22.84 16.21
N ALA A 138 -8.01 22.10 15.16
CA ALA A 138 -8.23 22.52 13.79
C ALA A 138 -9.73 22.67 13.46
N TYR A 139 -10.57 21.72 13.88
CA TYR A 139 -12.02 21.81 13.71
C TYR A 139 -12.59 23.06 14.37
N ASP A 140 -12.25 23.31 15.64
CA ASP A 140 -12.78 24.44 16.39
C ASP A 140 -12.23 25.81 15.94
N GLY A 141 -11.05 25.84 15.32
CA GLY A 141 -10.55 27.03 14.62
C GLY A 141 -11.25 27.29 13.29
N LEU A 142 -11.79 26.24 12.64
CA LEU A 142 -12.44 26.32 11.34
C LEU A 142 -13.94 26.51 11.42
N ARG A 143 -14.60 26.06 12.49
CA ARG A 143 -16.05 26.19 12.67
C ARG A 143 -16.51 27.65 12.74
N ASP A 144 -17.81 27.82 12.54
CA ASP A 144 -18.43 29.14 12.66
C ASP A 144 -18.36 29.63 14.11
N VAL A 145 -18.06 30.92 14.23
CA VAL A 145 -17.91 31.62 15.50
C VAL A 145 -19.30 32.05 15.96
N ARG A 146 -19.70 31.64 17.17
CA ARG A 146 -20.96 32.08 17.77
C ARG A 146 -20.77 33.46 18.41
N SER A 147 -21.89 34.12 18.72
CA SER A 147 -21.85 35.44 19.39
C SER A 147 -21.01 35.35 20.67
N GLY A 148 -19.96 36.17 20.76
CA GLY A 148 -19.04 36.24 21.89
C GLY A 148 -17.89 35.21 21.90
N GLU A 149 -17.78 34.37 20.87
CA GLU A 149 -16.64 33.48 20.68
C GLU A 149 -15.58 34.11 19.75
N THR A 150 -14.37 33.58 19.76
CA THR A 150 -13.35 33.81 18.72
C THR A 150 -12.79 32.48 18.25
N ARG A 151 -12.26 32.41 17.02
CA ARG A 151 -11.59 31.19 16.52
C ARG A 151 -10.43 30.76 17.43
N MET A 152 -9.64 31.71 17.92
CA MET A 152 -8.51 31.43 18.81
C MET A 152 -8.97 30.96 20.20
N GLY A 153 -10.03 31.55 20.75
CA GLY A 153 -10.66 31.08 21.98
C GLY A 153 -11.17 29.65 21.84
N ASN A 154 -11.87 29.36 20.74
CA ASN A 154 -12.36 28.01 20.45
C ASN A 154 -11.22 26.99 20.36
N MET A 155 -10.13 27.31 19.65
CA MET A 155 -8.93 26.47 19.58
C MET A 155 -8.30 26.22 20.96
N ALA A 156 -8.16 27.26 21.78
CA ALA A 156 -7.60 27.16 23.13
C ALA A 156 -8.49 26.32 24.06
N GLY A 157 -9.80 26.46 23.93
CA GLY A 157 -10.78 25.62 24.63
C GLY A 157 -10.60 24.13 24.29
N SER A 158 -10.51 23.79 23.01
CA SER A 158 -10.37 22.39 22.57
C SER A 158 -9.05 21.77 22.96
N LEU A 159 -7.95 22.53 22.88
CA LEU A 159 -6.66 22.11 23.40
C LEU A 159 -6.74 21.76 24.90
N THR A 160 -7.44 22.60 25.67
CA THR A 160 -7.64 22.41 27.12
C THR A 160 -8.48 21.17 27.41
N ALA A 161 -9.66 21.03 26.80
CA ALA A 161 -10.55 19.89 27.00
C ALA A 161 -9.86 18.57 26.65
N PHE A 162 -9.30 18.48 25.43
CA PHE A 162 -8.68 17.23 24.97
C PHE A 162 -7.36 16.93 25.70
N GLY A 163 -6.61 17.94 26.16
CA GLY A 163 -5.44 17.72 27.02
C GLY A 163 -5.82 17.12 28.39
N ILE A 164 -6.93 17.57 28.98
CA ILE A 164 -7.49 16.97 30.21
C ILE A 164 -7.95 15.54 29.93
N TYR A 165 -8.71 15.31 28.86
CA TYR A 165 -9.19 13.97 28.49
C TYR A 165 -8.01 13.01 28.27
N GLU A 166 -6.98 13.42 27.56
CA GLU A 166 -5.79 12.61 27.31
C GLU A 166 -5.09 12.20 28.62
N LYS A 167 -4.94 13.14 29.56
CA LYS A 167 -4.23 12.92 30.82
C LYS A 167 -4.98 11.99 31.77
N PHE A 168 -6.31 12.03 31.79
CA PHE A 168 -7.12 11.38 32.82
C PHE A 168 -7.95 10.18 32.33
N ASN A 169 -8.38 10.13 31.06
CA ASN A 169 -9.14 9.00 30.52
C ASN A 169 -8.43 7.63 30.63
N PRO A 170 -7.09 7.52 30.44
CA PRO A 170 -6.39 6.25 30.62
C PRO A 170 -6.47 5.71 32.06
N LYS A 171 -6.54 6.60 33.05
CA LYS A 171 -6.63 6.21 34.47
C LYS A 171 -7.97 5.54 34.82
N LEU A 172 -8.99 5.72 33.98
CA LEU A 172 -10.30 5.10 34.11
C LEU A 172 -10.40 3.74 33.42
N ALA A 173 -9.38 3.32 32.67
CA ALA A 173 -9.46 2.15 31.79
C ALA A 173 -9.75 0.85 32.54
N ASN A 174 -9.23 0.73 33.77
CA ASN A 174 -9.29 -0.46 34.62
C ASN A 174 -10.50 -0.50 35.57
N LEU A 175 -11.37 0.51 35.53
CA LEU A 175 -12.59 0.53 36.34
C LEU A 175 -13.67 -0.37 35.73
N ASN A 176 -14.59 -0.86 36.58
CA ASN A 176 -15.78 -1.56 36.10
C ASN A 176 -16.65 -0.64 35.23
N PHE A 177 -17.53 -1.23 34.40
CA PHE A 177 -18.25 -0.48 33.37
C PHE A 177 -19.03 0.73 33.89
N GLY A 178 -19.73 0.60 35.03
CA GLY A 178 -20.48 1.69 35.65
C GLY A 178 -19.59 2.82 36.16
N ALA A 179 -18.56 2.50 36.95
CA ALA A 179 -17.61 3.49 37.46
C ALA A 179 -16.78 4.14 36.34
N LYS A 180 -16.49 3.40 35.28
CA LYS A 180 -15.80 3.88 34.09
C LYS A 180 -16.64 4.90 33.32
N LEU A 181 -17.92 4.61 33.08
CA LEU A 181 -18.85 5.54 32.42
C LEU A 181 -19.06 6.80 33.26
N ALA A 182 -19.28 6.65 34.57
CA ALA A 182 -19.42 7.79 35.48
C ALA A 182 -18.14 8.65 35.50
N GLY A 183 -16.97 8.02 35.58
CA GLY A 183 -15.68 8.69 35.50
C GLY A 183 -15.51 9.48 34.20
N TYR A 184 -15.87 8.91 33.04
CA TYR A 184 -15.84 9.63 31.77
C TYR A 184 -16.79 10.82 31.76
N GLY A 185 -18.00 10.68 32.30
CA GLY A 185 -18.96 11.77 32.42
C GLY A 185 -18.44 12.94 33.26
N VAL A 186 -17.89 12.65 34.45
CA VAL A 186 -17.33 13.68 35.34
C VAL A 186 -16.12 14.38 34.72
N LEU A 187 -15.18 13.62 34.15
CA LEU A 187 -14.03 14.21 33.45
C LEU A 187 -14.46 15.03 32.24
N GLY A 188 -15.47 14.55 31.50
CA GLY A 188 -16.08 15.23 30.38
C GLY A 188 -16.62 16.60 30.76
N ALA A 189 -17.44 16.63 31.82
CA ALA A 189 -18.01 17.85 32.37
C ALA A 189 -16.92 18.84 32.83
N GLY A 190 -15.98 18.37 33.65
CA GLY A 190 -14.90 19.21 34.17
C GLY A 190 -13.97 19.75 33.07
N GLY A 191 -13.63 18.91 32.08
CA GLY A 191 -12.83 19.32 30.93
C GLY A 191 -13.53 20.37 30.06
N SER A 192 -14.83 20.23 29.80
CA SER A 192 -15.57 21.22 29.00
C SER A 192 -15.88 22.51 29.76
N ALA A 193 -16.11 22.46 31.07
CA ALA A 193 -16.17 23.67 31.90
C ALA A 193 -14.85 24.46 31.83
N SER A 194 -13.72 23.76 31.99
CA SER A 194 -12.39 24.36 31.93
C SER A 194 -12.12 24.95 30.54
N ALA A 195 -12.48 24.23 29.48
CA ALA A 195 -12.36 24.68 28.11
C ALA A 195 -13.21 25.93 27.82
N LYS A 196 -14.44 26.00 28.35
CA LYS A 196 -15.32 27.16 28.19
C LYS A 196 -14.73 28.40 28.85
N LEU A 197 -14.21 28.27 30.08
CA LEU A 197 -13.54 29.36 30.79
C LEU A 197 -12.30 29.87 30.03
N VAL A 198 -11.47 28.96 29.51
CA VAL A 198 -10.29 29.33 28.71
C VAL A 198 -10.70 29.99 27.39
N SER A 199 -11.69 29.43 26.69
CA SER A 199 -12.18 29.95 25.41
C SER A 199 -12.74 31.37 25.56
N ASP A 200 -13.56 31.60 26.58
CA ASP A 200 -14.17 32.90 26.84
C ASP A 200 -13.13 33.92 27.32
N GLY A 201 -12.20 33.50 28.19
CA GLY A 201 -11.09 34.35 28.62
C GLY A 201 -10.21 34.81 27.45
N VAL A 202 -9.88 33.91 26.53
CA VAL A 202 -9.12 34.24 25.30
C VAL A 202 -9.97 35.09 24.33
N SER A 203 -11.30 34.93 24.33
CA SER A 203 -12.23 35.72 23.53
C SER A 203 -12.62 37.06 24.17
N GLY A 204 -12.09 37.38 25.35
CA GLY A 204 -12.40 38.60 26.09
C GLY A 204 -13.84 38.67 26.61
N HIS A 205 -14.48 37.53 26.84
CA HIS A 205 -15.87 37.41 27.30
C HIS A 205 -15.96 36.73 28.67
N LEU A 206 -17.02 37.01 29.43
CA LEU A 206 -17.31 36.34 30.70
C LEU A 206 -18.34 35.24 30.50
N SER A 207 -18.03 34.02 30.96
CA SER A 207 -18.94 32.88 30.88
C SER A 207 -20.11 33.05 31.85
N SER A 208 -21.35 32.85 31.37
CA SER A 208 -22.50 32.74 32.27
C SER A 208 -22.54 31.37 32.95
N ALA A 209 -23.19 31.27 34.12
CA ALA A 209 -23.37 29.99 34.82
C ALA A 209 -24.16 28.97 33.98
N GLN A 210 -25.09 29.45 33.15
CA GLN A 210 -25.88 28.62 32.25
C GLN A 210 -25.02 28.07 31.09
N ASP A 211 -24.12 28.88 30.53
CA ASP A 211 -23.19 28.43 29.49
C ASP A 211 -22.23 27.37 30.00
N ILE A 212 -21.69 27.56 31.20
CA ILE A 212 -20.83 26.57 31.86
C ILE A 212 -21.61 25.26 32.09
N GLY A 213 -22.84 25.34 32.61
CA GLY A 213 -23.69 24.17 32.83
C GLY A 213 -23.99 23.39 31.54
N ASN A 214 -24.31 24.10 30.46
CA ASN A 214 -24.56 23.50 29.14
C ASN A 214 -23.28 22.87 28.54
N SER A 215 -22.13 23.53 28.70
CA SER A 215 -20.83 22.98 28.31
C SER A 215 -20.47 21.73 29.11
N MET A 216 -20.77 21.69 30.42
CA MET A 216 -20.55 20.52 31.26
C MET A 216 -21.39 19.32 30.79
N LEU A 217 -22.68 19.51 30.52
CA LEU A 217 -23.56 18.44 30.04
C LEU A 217 -23.11 17.90 28.68
N THR A 218 -22.77 18.81 27.76
CA THR A 218 -22.27 18.44 26.42
C THR A 218 -20.94 17.69 26.54
N GLY A 219 -20.04 18.16 27.40
CA GLY A 219 -18.74 17.54 27.69
C GLY A 219 -18.84 16.15 28.30
N ALA A 220 -19.77 15.97 29.24
CA ALA A 220 -20.04 14.67 29.84
C ALA A 220 -20.47 13.65 28.78
N ALA A 221 -21.46 14.01 27.95
CA ALA A 221 -21.94 13.13 26.89
C ALA A 221 -20.88 12.86 25.82
N LEU A 222 -20.13 13.90 25.42
CA LEU A 222 -18.99 13.78 24.51
C LEU A 222 -17.98 12.76 25.03
N ASN A 223 -17.48 12.93 26.25
CA ASN A 223 -16.40 12.08 26.78
C ASN A 223 -16.87 10.65 27.10
N MET A 224 -18.17 10.45 27.39
CA MET A 224 -18.75 9.12 27.51
C MET A 224 -18.84 8.40 26.15
N ALA A 225 -19.18 9.12 25.07
CA ALA A 225 -19.37 8.54 23.74
C ALA A 225 -18.05 8.38 22.96
N LEU A 226 -17.10 9.31 23.15
CA LEU A 226 -15.87 9.43 22.38
C LEU A 226 -15.03 8.13 22.35
N PRO A 227 -14.78 7.40 23.46
CA PRO A 227 -14.03 6.15 23.42
C PRO A 227 -14.70 5.07 22.56
N GLY A 228 -16.04 5.00 22.57
CA GLY A 228 -16.82 4.06 21.77
C GLY A 228 -16.67 4.34 20.28
N PHE A 229 -16.85 5.61 19.87
CA PHE A 229 -16.67 6.01 18.48
C PHE A 229 -15.23 5.87 17.99
N GLN A 230 -14.23 6.16 18.83
CA GLN A 230 -12.81 5.97 18.48
C GLN A 230 -12.49 4.49 18.18
N ARG A 231 -13.03 3.56 18.97
CA ARG A 231 -12.89 2.11 18.74
C ARG A 231 -13.64 1.65 17.49
N ALA A 232 -14.90 2.07 17.32
CA ALA A 232 -15.71 1.70 16.16
C ALA A 232 -15.08 2.19 14.84
N ALA A 233 -14.66 3.46 14.78
CA ALA A 233 -13.94 4.01 13.64
C ALA A 233 -12.60 3.31 13.42
N GLY A 234 -11.90 2.93 14.50
CA GLY A 234 -10.65 2.15 14.45
C GLY A 234 -10.84 0.80 13.77
N LEU A 235 -11.87 0.04 14.14
CA LEU A 235 -12.19 -1.27 13.57
C LEU A 235 -12.61 -1.19 12.10
N GLY A 236 -13.46 -0.23 11.75
CA GLY A 236 -13.92 -0.03 10.36
C GLY A 236 -12.79 0.34 9.41
N LEU A 237 -11.92 1.26 9.85
CA LEU A 237 -10.76 1.69 9.06
C LEU A 237 -9.64 0.66 9.02
N SER A 238 -9.45 -0.15 10.06
CA SER A 238 -8.48 -1.26 10.00
C SER A 238 -8.92 -2.28 8.97
N LYS A 239 -10.17 -2.72 8.99
CA LYS A 239 -10.72 -3.61 7.96
C LYS A 239 -10.58 -3.01 6.56
N LEU A 240 -10.80 -1.70 6.41
CA LEU A 240 -10.60 -1.02 5.13
C LEU A 240 -9.11 -0.99 4.74
N ASN A 241 -8.22 -0.59 5.65
CA ASN A 241 -6.77 -0.50 5.44
C ASN A 241 -6.16 -1.86 5.09
N ASP A 242 -6.59 -2.91 5.77
CA ASP A 242 -6.13 -4.28 5.53
C ASP A 242 -6.66 -4.77 4.17
N ARG A 243 -7.92 -4.48 3.82
CA ARG A 243 -8.48 -4.76 2.48
C ARG A 243 -7.76 -4.04 1.34
N ILE A 244 -7.32 -2.80 1.55
CA ILE A 244 -6.59 -2.01 0.55
C ILE A 244 -5.07 -2.18 0.66
N GLY A 245 -4.59 -3.09 1.51
CA GLY A 245 -3.17 -3.41 1.66
C GLY A 245 -2.31 -2.25 2.18
N ARG A 246 -2.87 -1.34 3.00
CA ARG A 246 -2.17 -0.19 3.60
C ARG A 246 -1.64 -0.45 5.00
N GLY A 247 -2.09 -1.52 5.67
CA GLY A 247 -1.74 -1.81 7.07
C GLY A 247 -2.23 -0.74 8.06
N ASN A 248 -2.04 -1.01 9.36
CA ASN A 248 -2.48 -0.18 10.47
C ASN A 248 -1.29 0.51 11.12
N PRO A 249 -1.36 1.80 11.52
CA PRO A 249 -0.29 2.40 12.32
C PRO A 249 0.05 1.56 13.56
N VAL A 250 1.31 1.48 13.95
CA VAL A 250 1.78 0.63 15.07
C VAL A 250 0.96 0.81 16.34
N GLU A 251 0.76 2.05 16.80
CA GLU A 251 -0.05 2.32 18.00
C GLU A 251 -1.49 1.79 17.87
N ARG A 252 -2.08 1.91 16.68
CA ARG A 252 -3.45 1.46 16.42
C ARG A 252 -3.55 -0.05 16.38
N ASP A 253 -2.57 -0.72 15.78
CA ASP A 253 -2.48 -2.17 15.78
C ASP A 253 -2.40 -2.71 17.22
N LEU A 254 -1.59 -2.10 18.09
CA LEU A 254 -1.56 -2.48 19.51
C LEU A 254 -2.90 -2.27 20.21
N GLN A 255 -3.60 -1.16 19.94
CA GLN A 255 -4.92 -0.90 20.54
C GLN A 255 -5.98 -1.90 20.04
N LEU A 256 -6.00 -2.21 18.75
CA LEU A 256 -6.99 -3.12 18.14
C LEU A 256 -6.83 -4.55 18.63
N ASN A 257 -5.60 -5.00 18.83
CA ASN A 257 -5.30 -6.34 19.36
C ASN A 257 -5.32 -6.38 20.90
N GLY A 258 -5.67 -5.27 21.55
CA GLY A 258 -5.71 -5.16 23.01
C GLY A 258 -4.35 -5.43 23.65
N LEU A 259 -3.27 -5.02 23.00
CA LEU A 259 -1.88 -5.18 23.44
C LEU A 259 -1.30 -3.90 24.05
N ALA A 260 -1.87 -2.74 23.74
CA ALA A 260 -1.45 -1.46 24.29
C ALA A 260 -1.52 -1.47 25.83
N GLY A 261 -0.44 -1.10 26.50
CA GLY A 261 -0.35 -1.08 27.96
C GLY A 261 -0.18 -2.45 28.63
N LYS A 262 -0.04 -3.54 27.87
CA LYS A 262 0.18 -4.88 28.44
C LYS A 262 1.65 -5.21 28.70
N SER A 263 2.57 -4.53 28.04
CA SER A 263 4.01 -4.74 28.16
C SER A 263 4.72 -3.41 27.96
N GLU A 264 5.51 -3.00 28.94
CA GLU A 264 6.29 -1.76 28.88
C GLU A 264 7.33 -1.83 27.76
N THR A 265 7.95 -3.00 27.58
CA THR A 265 8.93 -3.27 26.52
C THR A 265 8.29 -3.15 25.14
N LEU A 266 7.10 -3.71 24.94
CA LEU A 266 6.38 -3.61 23.67
C LEU A 266 5.94 -2.17 23.38
N ASP A 267 5.45 -1.44 24.37
CA ASP A 267 5.02 -0.05 24.21
C ASP A 267 6.21 0.89 23.93
N ASP A 268 7.38 0.61 24.48
CA ASP A 268 8.62 1.34 24.17
C ASP A 268 9.09 1.08 22.73
N LEU A 269 9.15 -0.20 22.32
CA LEU A 269 9.49 -0.57 20.95
C LEU A 269 8.51 0.03 19.94
N ALA A 270 7.22 -0.03 20.22
CA ALA A 270 6.19 0.58 19.39
C ALA A 270 6.36 2.10 19.26
N GLY A 271 6.86 2.76 20.31
CA GLY A 271 7.26 4.16 20.25
C GLY A 271 8.45 4.41 19.31
N LYS A 272 9.46 3.54 19.34
CA LYS A 272 10.67 3.62 18.49
C LYS A 272 10.37 3.44 17.00
N VAL A 273 9.31 2.69 16.69
CA VAL A 273 8.83 2.43 15.33
C VAL A 273 7.48 3.08 15.03
N ALA A 274 7.11 4.16 15.73
CA ALA A 274 5.79 4.80 15.63
C ALA A 274 5.46 5.34 14.22
N SER A 275 6.47 5.54 13.38
CA SER A 275 6.32 5.95 11.98
C SER A 275 5.94 4.80 11.03
N LEU A 276 6.05 3.55 11.48
CA LEU A 276 5.73 2.36 10.70
C LEU A 276 4.25 1.97 10.80
N ARG A 277 3.84 1.05 9.93
CA ARG A 277 2.50 0.46 9.89
C ARG A 277 2.59 -1.06 9.93
N VAL A 278 1.80 -1.71 10.77
CA VAL A 278 1.70 -3.15 10.90
C VAL A 278 0.73 -3.73 9.89
N LYS A 279 1.10 -4.84 9.26
CA LYS A 279 0.24 -5.64 8.39
C LYS A 279 0.15 -7.07 8.91
N THR A 280 -1.06 -7.61 9.00
CA THR A 280 -1.36 -8.97 9.47
C THR A 280 -2.00 -9.80 8.35
N GLY A 281 -1.57 -11.05 8.17
CA GLY A 281 -2.11 -11.97 7.15
C GLY A 281 -1.41 -11.88 5.78
N GLN A 282 -1.80 -12.75 4.84
CA GLN A 282 -1.07 -13.01 3.59
C GLN A 282 -0.55 -11.74 2.91
N GLU A 283 0.78 -11.66 2.88
CA GLU A 283 1.67 -11.05 1.90
C GLU A 283 1.14 -9.81 1.16
N THR A 284 1.80 -8.66 1.26
CA THR A 284 1.52 -7.52 0.36
C THR A 284 2.79 -6.93 -0.24
N THR A 285 2.95 -7.11 -1.55
CA THR A 285 3.30 -6.19 -2.66
C THR A 285 3.67 -4.70 -2.42
N SER A 286 4.18 -4.31 -1.26
CA SER A 286 4.55 -2.94 -0.94
C SER A 286 5.91 -2.96 -0.24
N LEU A 287 7.00 -2.80 -1.00
CA LEU A 287 8.32 -2.50 -0.44
C LEU A 287 8.41 -1.04 0.01
N ARG A 288 7.32 -0.45 0.52
CA ARG A 288 7.41 0.86 1.15
C ARG A 288 8.16 0.63 2.46
N GLY A 289 9.30 1.31 2.63
CA GLY A 289 10.15 1.31 3.83
C GLY A 289 9.51 1.82 5.13
N LYS A 290 8.21 1.61 5.33
CA LYS A 290 7.41 2.12 6.46
C LYS A 290 6.43 1.07 7.00
N GLU A 291 6.71 -0.22 6.79
CA GLU A 291 5.77 -1.30 7.11
C GLU A 291 6.46 -2.42 7.90
N VAL A 292 5.76 -2.95 8.91
CA VAL A 292 6.12 -4.13 9.69
C VAL A 292 5.19 -5.27 9.27
N HIS A 293 5.77 -6.42 8.94
CA HIS A 293 5.02 -7.59 8.47
C HIS A 293 4.92 -8.64 9.57
N LEU A 294 3.70 -9.08 9.88
CA LEU A 294 3.47 -10.19 10.80
C LEU A 294 2.93 -11.40 10.05
N GLN A 295 3.48 -12.58 10.34
CA GLN A 295 2.86 -13.83 9.92
C GLN A 295 1.55 -14.04 10.70
N GLY A 296 0.41 -14.00 10.00
CA GLY A 296 -0.92 -14.12 10.62
C GLY A 296 -1.31 -12.89 11.45
N SER A 297 -2.08 -13.08 12.53
CA SER A 297 -2.46 -11.98 13.43
C SER A 297 -1.35 -11.57 14.40
N GLY A 298 -0.33 -12.43 14.58
CA GLY A 298 0.78 -12.29 15.53
C GLY A 298 0.32 -12.12 16.99
N ASN A 299 1.14 -12.50 17.96
CA ASN A 299 0.91 -12.14 19.36
C ASN A 299 1.82 -10.95 19.78
N ALA A 300 1.86 -10.64 21.08
CA ALA A 300 2.67 -9.52 21.59
C ALA A 300 4.18 -9.74 21.37
N ALA A 301 4.65 -10.96 21.56
CA ALA A 301 6.06 -11.31 21.40
C ALA A 301 6.48 -11.29 19.93
N ASP A 302 5.63 -11.78 19.01
CA ASP A 302 5.89 -11.69 17.57
C ASP A 302 6.06 -10.23 17.11
N ARG A 303 5.23 -9.32 17.62
CA ARG A 303 5.36 -7.88 17.35
C ARG A 303 6.64 -7.29 17.91
N ALA A 304 7.02 -7.70 19.12
CA ALA A 304 8.26 -7.25 19.74
C ALA A 304 9.47 -7.66 18.91
N HIS A 305 9.48 -8.89 18.39
CA HIS A 305 10.52 -9.40 17.50
C HIS A 305 10.66 -8.52 16.25
N GLU A 306 9.57 -8.28 15.54
CA GLU A 306 9.59 -7.49 14.29
C GLU A 306 9.89 -6.00 14.53
N PHE A 307 9.33 -5.39 15.58
CA PHE A 307 9.63 -3.99 15.92
C PHE A 307 11.10 -3.80 16.31
N ALA A 308 11.69 -4.80 16.97
CA ALA A 308 13.09 -4.79 17.33
C ALA A 308 14.01 -4.88 16.10
N HIS A 309 13.65 -5.69 15.09
CA HIS A 309 14.37 -5.71 13.80
C HIS A 309 14.38 -4.35 13.12
N GLU A 310 13.21 -3.74 12.98
CA GLU A 310 13.08 -2.43 12.33
C GLU A 310 13.84 -1.32 13.08
N TRP A 311 13.74 -1.32 14.41
CA TRP A 311 14.51 -0.39 15.23
C TRP A 311 16.02 -0.62 15.09
N TYR A 312 16.47 -1.87 15.10
CA TYR A 312 17.89 -2.20 14.97
C TYR A 312 18.45 -1.71 13.64
N LEU A 313 17.78 -2.00 12.53
CA LEU A 313 18.15 -1.52 11.20
C LEU A 313 18.26 0.01 11.17
N LYS A 314 17.24 0.71 11.69
CA LYS A 314 17.20 2.17 11.72
C LYS A 314 18.31 2.79 12.57
N SER A 315 18.61 2.22 13.73
CA SER A 315 19.64 2.72 14.64
C SER A 315 21.06 2.42 14.17
N ARG A 316 21.26 1.43 13.29
CA ARG A 316 22.55 0.97 12.76
C ARG A 316 22.76 1.31 11.28
N ARG A 317 21.95 2.22 10.71
CA ARG A 317 22.02 2.61 9.30
C ARG A 317 23.44 2.95 8.82
N GLY A 318 24.16 3.77 9.58
CA GLY A 318 25.53 4.17 9.24
C GLY A 318 26.54 3.00 9.22
N GLU A 319 26.22 1.87 9.86
CA GLU A 319 27.03 0.65 9.76
C GLU A 319 26.70 -0.13 8.50
N PHE A 320 25.43 -0.24 8.11
CA PHE A 320 25.04 -0.78 6.80
C PHE A 320 25.62 0.04 5.64
N ASP A 321 25.67 1.38 5.76
CA ASP A 321 26.31 2.24 4.77
C ASP A 321 27.81 1.96 4.63
N LYS A 322 28.50 1.60 5.73
CA LYS A 322 29.91 1.17 5.68
C LYS A 322 30.05 -0.17 4.97
N VAL A 323 29.16 -1.12 5.22
CA VAL A 323 29.13 -2.39 4.47
C VAL A 323 28.94 -2.14 2.97
N ALA A 324 28.06 -1.21 2.59
CA ALA A 324 27.87 -0.79 1.20
C ALA A 324 29.16 -0.20 0.62
N GLN A 325 29.90 0.61 1.37
CA GLN A 325 31.20 1.14 0.94
C GLN A 325 32.24 0.02 0.76
N THR A 326 32.34 -0.92 1.70
CA THR A 326 33.21 -2.11 1.58
C THR A 326 32.87 -2.88 0.32
N LEU A 327 31.58 -3.11 0.06
CA LEU A 327 31.12 -3.79 -1.14
C LEU A 327 31.53 -3.05 -2.42
N ARG A 328 31.32 -1.72 -2.49
CA ARG A 328 31.71 -0.90 -3.64
C ARG A 328 33.21 -0.84 -3.87
N SER A 329 34.01 -1.07 -2.82
CA SER A 329 35.47 -1.16 -2.93
C SER A 329 35.97 -2.49 -3.55
N GLY A 330 35.06 -3.44 -3.78
CA GLY A 330 35.35 -4.73 -4.41
C GLY A 330 35.64 -5.88 -3.44
N ASP A 331 35.67 -5.63 -2.13
CA ASP A 331 35.89 -6.67 -1.11
C ASP A 331 34.56 -7.31 -0.68
N GLU A 332 33.99 -8.15 -1.55
CA GLU A 332 32.71 -8.83 -1.30
C GLU A 332 32.74 -9.74 -0.06
N VAL A 333 33.88 -10.39 0.22
CA VAL A 333 34.02 -11.31 1.34
C VAL A 333 33.93 -10.56 2.66
N LYS A 334 34.67 -9.46 2.78
CA LYS A 334 34.61 -8.60 3.97
C LYS A 334 33.23 -7.97 4.12
N ALA A 335 32.65 -7.47 3.03
CA ALA A 335 31.29 -6.91 3.05
C ALA A 335 30.26 -7.93 3.52
N PHE A 336 30.34 -9.20 3.07
CA PHE A 336 29.45 -10.25 3.56
C PHE A 336 29.63 -10.53 5.05
N MET A 337 30.87 -10.60 5.54
CA MET A 337 31.15 -10.86 6.95
C MET A 337 30.65 -9.73 7.84
N GLU A 338 30.83 -8.47 7.43
CA GLU A 338 30.30 -7.30 8.14
C GLU A 338 28.76 -7.28 8.10
N TYR A 339 28.15 -7.53 6.94
CA TYR A 339 26.70 -7.65 6.79
C TYR A 339 26.11 -8.72 7.72
N ARG A 340 26.72 -9.91 7.73
CA ARG A 340 26.33 -11.04 8.56
C ARG A 340 26.38 -10.71 10.04
N GLN A 341 27.41 -10.02 10.50
CA GLN A 341 27.52 -9.58 11.90
C GLN A 341 26.42 -8.61 12.29
N LEU A 342 26.07 -7.66 11.42
CA LEU A 342 24.94 -6.75 11.65
C LEU A 342 23.60 -7.49 11.72
N ARG A 343 23.37 -8.46 10.83
CA ARG A 343 22.14 -9.27 10.85
C ARG A 343 22.04 -10.14 12.09
N LEU A 344 23.14 -10.79 12.48
CA LEU A 344 23.21 -11.59 13.72
C LEU A 344 22.96 -10.73 14.96
N GLY A 345 23.52 -9.51 15.01
CA GLY A 345 23.26 -8.55 16.08
C GLY A 345 21.80 -8.12 16.14
N GLY A 346 21.16 -7.89 14.98
CA GLY A 346 19.74 -7.58 14.87
C GLY A 346 18.84 -8.71 15.37
N GLU A 347 19.09 -9.94 14.91
CA GLU A 347 18.34 -11.13 15.35
C GLU A 347 18.48 -11.39 16.84
N THR A 348 19.70 -11.23 17.37
CA THR A 348 19.96 -11.36 18.81
C THR A 348 19.19 -10.32 19.62
N TYR A 349 19.11 -9.09 19.13
CA TYR A 349 18.32 -8.03 19.77
C TYR A 349 16.83 -8.35 19.71
N ALA A 350 16.32 -8.78 18.56
CA ALA A 350 14.92 -9.16 18.37
C ALA A 350 14.51 -10.32 19.29
N HIS A 351 15.30 -11.38 19.37
CA HIS A 351 15.07 -12.51 20.26
C HIS A 351 15.04 -12.11 21.74
N ARG A 352 15.89 -11.17 22.17
CA ARG A 352 15.87 -10.65 23.55
C ARG A 352 14.57 -9.89 23.84
N MET A 353 14.14 -9.04 22.93
CA MET A 353 12.89 -8.28 23.07
C MET A 353 11.67 -9.19 23.04
N GLU A 354 11.65 -10.17 22.13
CA GLU A 354 10.61 -11.21 22.07
C GLU A 354 10.49 -11.96 23.40
N ALA A 355 11.62 -12.45 23.94
CA ALA A 355 11.64 -13.19 25.20
C ALA A 355 11.17 -12.33 26.39
N GLN A 356 11.57 -11.05 26.42
CA GLN A 356 11.16 -10.12 27.46
C GLN A 356 9.66 -9.81 27.41
N VAL A 357 9.12 -9.53 26.23
CA VAL A 357 7.68 -9.28 26.06
C VAL A 357 6.88 -10.55 26.34
N ALA A 358 7.34 -11.73 25.88
CA ALA A 358 6.72 -13.00 26.20
C ALA A 358 6.58 -13.20 27.72
N LYS A 359 7.64 -12.92 28.48
CA LYS A 359 7.64 -12.97 29.93
C LYS A 359 6.64 -11.98 30.55
N GLU A 360 6.61 -10.74 30.08
CA GLU A 360 5.73 -9.68 30.61
C GLU A 360 4.24 -10.00 30.39
N VAL A 361 3.88 -10.64 29.27
CA VAL A 361 2.48 -10.97 28.94
C VAL A 361 2.08 -12.41 29.32
N GLY A 362 2.97 -13.19 29.89
CA GLY A 362 2.73 -14.58 30.29
C GLY A 362 2.65 -15.58 29.13
N ASP A 363 3.33 -15.32 28.01
CA ASP A 363 3.46 -16.26 26.89
C ASP A 363 4.51 -17.34 27.23
N PRO A 364 4.17 -18.65 27.20
CA PRO A 364 5.08 -19.73 27.58
C PRO A 364 6.16 -20.05 26.54
N ARG A 365 6.27 -19.29 25.43
CA ARG A 365 7.24 -19.55 24.36
C ARG A 365 8.69 -19.58 24.86
N LYS A 366 9.50 -20.44 24.24
CA LYS A 366 10.95 -20.50 24.44
C LYS A 366 11.64 -19.87 23.25
N VAL A 367 12.44 -18.84 23.51
CA VAL A 367 13.20 -18.10 22.50
C VAL A 367 14.68 -18.42 22.69
N GLU A 368 15.40 -18.72 21.62
CA GLU A 368 16.85 -18.94 21.66
C GLU A 368 17.57 -17.59 21.86
N LEU A 369 18.42 -17.47 22.87
CA LEU A 369 19.10 -16.21 23.19
C LEU A 369 20.62 -16.27 22.94
N SER A 370 21.16 -17.45 22.64
CA SER A 370 22.56 -17.64 22.32
C SER A 370 22.88 -17.18 20.90
N MET A 371 23.68 -16.12 20.80
CA MET A 371 24.19 -15.58 19.52
C MET A 371 24.87 -16.65 18.67
N GLU A 372 25.59 -17.59 19.30
CA GLU A 372 26.30 -18.69 18.62
C GLU A 372 25.35 -19.71 17.98
N ARG A 373 24.11 -19.82 18.51
CA ARG A 373 23.12 -20.80 18.04
C ARG A 373 22.11 -20.20 17.08
N ILE A 374 21.82 -18.91 17.18
CA ILE A 374 20.82 -18.20 16.35
C ILE A 374 21.13 -18.35 14.84
N ALA A 375 22.39 -18.25 14.41
CA ALA A 375 22.71 -18.40 12.99
C ALA A 375 22.31 -19.77 12.41
N GLY A 376 22.32 -20.81 13.25
CA GLY A 376 21.97 -22.19 12.87
C GLY A 376 20.52 -22.57 13.12
N THR A 377 19.70 -21.69 13.74
CA THR A 377 18.27 -21.97 13.89
C THR A 377 17.55 -21.81 12.55
N LYS A 378 16.45 -22.55 12.39
CA LYS A 378 15.63 -22.46 11.18
C LYS A 378 14.68 -21.27 11.31
N THR A 379 14.64 -20.47 10.27
CA THR A 379 13.58 -19.49 10.02
C THR A 379 12.22 -20.20 9.84
N PRO A 380 11.09 -19.47 9.90
CA PRO A 380 9.77 -20.02 9.55
C PRO A 380 9.70 -20.64 8.14
N ALA A 381 10.62 -20.28 7.24
CA ALA A 381 10.74 -20.82 5.89
C ALA A 381 11.51 -22.16 5.82
N GLY A 382 12.01 -22.67 6.96
CA GLY A 382 12.72 -23.94 7.06
C GLY A 382 14.20 -23.92 6.66
N VAL A 383 14.72 -22.75 6.27
CA VAL A 383 16.15 -22.49 6.02
C VAL A 383 16.83 -21.91 7.26
N THR A 384 18.13 -22.08 7.40
CA THR A 384 18.87 -21.47 8.51
C THR A 384 18.94 -19.95 8.35
N TYR A 385 19.12 -19.22 9.46
CA TYR A 385 19.35 -17.78 9.40
C TYR A 385 20.61 -17.42 8.61
N ASP A 386 21.68 -18.21 8.68
CA ASP A 386 22.89 -18.00 7.86
C ASP A 386 22.59 -18.10 6.36
N GLU A 387 21.82 -19.10 5.94
CA GLU A 387 21.36 -19.24 4.55
C GLU A 387 20.47 -18.07 4.12
N GLN A 388 19.59 -17.60 5.02
CA GLN A 388 18.75 -16.44 4.75
C GLN A 388 19.59 -15.17 4.58
N TRP A 389 20.58 -14.92 5.45
CA TRP A 389 21.41 -13.73 5.37
C TRP A 389 22.30 -13.71 4.12
N ARG A 390 22.74 -14.87 3.62
CA ARG A 390 23.41 -14.97 2.31
C ARG A 390 22.49 -14.51 1.18
N ARG A 391 21.22 -14.93 1.19
CA ARG A 391 20.23 -14.49 0.21
C ARG A 391 19.96 -12.99 0.32
N ASP A 392 19.84 -12.49 1.54
CA ASP A 392 19.64 -11.06 1.78
C ASP A 392 20.86 -10.23 1.32
N PHE A 393 22.07 -10.75 1.50
CA PHE A 393 23.30 -10.08 1.05
C PHE A 393 23.38 -10.00 -0.48
N GLU A 394 22.97 -11.04 -1.21
CA GLU A 394 22.88 -10.97 -2.67
C GLU A 394 21.89 -9.86 -3.12
N ARG A 395 20.79 -9.67 -2.39
CA ARG A 395 19.87 -8.55 -2.63
C ARG A 395 20.50 -7.20 -2.29
N PHE A 396 21.22 -7.11 -1.18
CA PHE A 396 21.99 -5.94 -0.79
C PHE A 396 23.02 -5.57 -1.88
N LYS A 397 23.67 -6.56 -2.49
CA LYS A 397 24.54 -6.34 -3.66
C LYS A 397 23.80 -5.80 -4.87
N SER A 398 22.68 -6.42 -5.23
CA SER A 398 21.87 -6.03 -6.40
C SER A 398 21.31 -4.61 -6.34
N THR A 399 21.25 -4.03 -5.15
CA THR A 399 20.71 -2.69 -4.89
C THR A 399 21.80 -1.66 -4.59
N ASP A 400 23.07 -1.99 -4.87
CA ASP A 400 24.24 -1.15 -4.57
C ASP A 400 24.33 -0.77 -3.09
N GLY A 401 24.13 -1.76 -2.22
CA GLY A 401 24.23 -1.64 -0.77
C GLY A 401 23.05 -0.93 -0.11
N LYS A 402 21.88 -0.90 -0.75
CA LYS A 402 20.65 -0.45 -0.09
C LYS A 402 20.05 -1.61 0.69
N VAL A 403 19.71 -1.35 1.95
CA VAL A 403 18.89 -2.29 2.71
C VAL A 403 17.49 -2.28 2.09
N ILE A 404 16.86 -3.44 1.95
CA ILE A 404 15.58 -3.67 1.25
C ILE A 404 14.45 -2.72 1.73
N THR A 405 14.59 -2.15 2.93
CA THR A 405 13.70 -1.16 3.53
C THR A 405 13.89 0.29 3.04
N GLU A 406 14.89 0.62 2.20
CA GLU A 406 15.20 2.02 1.83
C GLU A 406 14.90 2.41 0.37
N VAL A 407 14.08 1.64 -0.35
CA VAL A 407 13.62 2.11 -1.68
C VAL A 407 12.61 3.23 -1.49
N ASP A 408 13.10 4.48 -1.45
CA ASP A 408 12.28 5.67 -1.47
C ASP A 408 11.65 5.85 -2.86
N PHE A 409 10.37 5.46 -2.99
CA PHE A 409 9.63 5.57 -4.24
C PHE A 409 9.21 7.00 -4.61
N HIS A 410 9.50 8.02 -3.79
CA HIS A 410 9.12 9.40 -4.08
C HIS A 410 9.97 10.06 -5.18
N THR A 411 11.12 9.48 -5.54
CA THR A 411 12.01 9.97 -6.61
C THR A 411 11.90 9.18 -7.90
N VAL A 412 11.04 8.17 -7.96
CA VAL A 412 10.90 7.30 -9.13
C VAL A 412 9.98 7.96 -10.17
N PRO A 413 10.45 8.19 -11.41
CA PRO A 413 9.61 8.74 -12.48
C PRO A 413 8.37 7.87 -12.69
N SER A 414 7.17 8.45 -12.59
CA SER A 414 5.91 7.74 -12.80
C SER A 414 5.50 7.71 -14.28
N ILE A 415 4.81 6.65 -14.70
CA ILE A 415 4.20 6.58 -16.04
C ILE A 415 3.15 7.68 -16.18
N ALA A 416 3.41 8.66 -17.06
CA ALA A 416 2.54 9.81 -17.34
C ALA A 416 1.92 9.77 -18.74
N GLY A 417 2.51 9.01 -19.67
CA GLY A 417 2.01 8.88 -21.03
C GLY A 417 2.40 7.56 -21.70
N VAL A 418 1.77 7.28 -22.83
CA VAL A 418 1.95 6.06 -23.62
C VAL A 418 1.94 6.44 -25.10
N GLU A 419 2.90 5.92 -25.87
CA GLU A 419 3.02 6.21 -27.31
C GLU A 419 3.28 4.93 -28.10
N SER A 420 2.39 4.59 -29.04
CA SER A 420 2.59 3.46 -29.95
C SER A 420 3.50 3.87 -31.09
N MET A 421 4.60 3.14 -31.26
CA MET A 421 5.54 3.35 -32.35
C MET A 421 4.93 2.98 -33.69
N ARG A 422 3.98 2.03 -33.76
CA ARG A 422 3.26 1.71 -35.00
C ARG A 422 2.32 2.85 -35.40
N GLU A 423 1.55 3.40 -34.46
CA GLU A 423 0.69 4.56 -34.72
C GLU A 423 1.52 5.79 -35.11
N LEU A 424 2.67 5.99 -34.46
CA LEU A 424 3.61 7.05 -34.83
C LEU A 424 4.21 6.80 -36.21
N ALA A 425 4.58 5.57 -36.57
CA ALA A 425 5.10 5.23 -37.89
C ALA A 425 4.08 5.52 -39.00
N LEU A 426 2.79 5.27 -38.76
CA LEU A 426 1.73 5.55 -39.72
C LEU A 426 1.53 7.05 -39.96
N ARG A 427 1.78 7.88 -38.94
CA ARG A 427 1.64 9.34 -39.00
C ARG A 427 2.91 10.04 -39.50
N ASP A 428 4.05 9.69 -38.93
CA ASP A 428 5.36 10.24 -39.19
C ASP A 428 6.46 9.17 -38.98
N PRO A 429 6.85 8.45 -40.05
CA PRO A 429 7.91 7.45 -40.00
C PRO A 429 9.27 8.01 -39.55
N LYS A 430 9.54 9.30 -39.77
CA LYS A 430 10.82 9.91 -39.36
C LYS A 430 10.84 10.12 -37.85
N ALA A 431 9.76 10.64 -37.28
CA ALA A 431 9.61 10.78 -35.83
C ALA A 431 9.69 9.43 -35.11
N MET A 432 9.02 8.39 -35.63
CA MET A 432 9.14 7.03 -35.06
C MET A 432 10.59 6.55 -35.04
N LYS A 433 11.31 6.68 -36.17
CA LYS A 433 12.72 6.25 -36.24
C LYS A 433 13.59 7.02 -35.24
N GLN A 434 13.30 8.31 -35.05
CA GLN A 434 14.00 9.13 -34.07
C GLN A 434 13.78 8.62 -32.64
N VAL A 435 12.51 8.48 -32.21
CA VAL A 435 12.18 7.98 -30.86
C VAL A 435 12.75 6.59 -30.62
N MET A 436 12.63 5.68 -31.59
CA MET A 436 13.19 4.34 -31.50
C MET A 436 14.71 4.36 -31.32
N ARG A 437 15.44 5.19 -32.10
CA ARG A 437 16.91 5.28 -32.05
C ARG A 437 17.43 5.95 -30.79
N GLU A 438 16.82 7.07 -30.41
CA GLU A 438 17.36 7.99 -29.41
C GLU A 438 16.87 7.68 -27.99
N GLU A 439 15.69 7.05 -27.86
CA GLU A 439 15.06 6.84 -26.55
C GLU A 439 14.73 5.36 -26.27
N TYR A 440 13.91 4.73 -27.12
CA TYR A 440 13.36 3.40 -26.83
C TYR A 440 14.43 2.30 -26.87
N TYR A 441 15.18 2.19 -27.96
CA TYR A 441 16.16 1.11 -28.15
C TYR A 441 17.35 1.19 -27.18
N PRO A 442 17.91 2.37 -26.84
CA PRO A 442 18.87 2.48 -25.75
C PRO A 442 18.32 2.00 -24.40
N GLY A 443 17.07 2.34 -24.08
CA GLY A 443 16.40 1.90 -22.85
C GLY A 443 16.16 0.38 -22.83
N LEU A 444 15.72 -0.20 -23.95
CA LEU A 444 15.56 -1.64 -24.13
C LEU A 444 16.87 -2.37 -23.85
N LYS A 445 17.98 -1.92 -24.47
CA LYS A 445 19.31 -2.51 -24.24
C LYS A 445 19.82 -2.40 -22.81
N LYS A 446 19.42 -1.33 -22.10
CA LYS A 446 19.75 -1.15 -20.68
C LYS A 446 18.93 -2.11 -19.81
N ALA A 447 17.69 -2.39 -20.20
CA ALA A 447 16.81 -3.32 -19.50
C ALA A 447 17.19 -4.78 -19.75
N PHE A 448 17.59 -5.11 -20.98
CA PHE A 448 18.04 -6.43 -21.41
C PHE A 448 19.48 -6.30 -21.94
N PRO A 449 20.50 -6.45 -21.08
CA PRO A 449 21.89 -6.23 -21.47
C PRO A 449 22.47 -7.36 -22.35
N ASP A 450 21.85 -8.54 -22.34
CA ASP A 450 22.26 -9.63 -23.21
C ASP A 450 21.87 -9.33 -24.66
N LYS A 451 22.82 -9.48 -25.58
CA LYS A 451 22.61 -9.17 -26.99
C LYS A 451 21.65 -10.14 -27.67
N SER A 452 21.40 -11.29 -27.05
CA SER A 452 20.43 -12.28 -27.50
C SER A 452 18.97 -11.83 -27.36
N GLU A 453 18.69 -10.88 -26.48
CA GLU A 453 17.34 -10.47 -26.05
C GLU A 453 16.79 -9.30 -26.88
N TYR A 454 17.47 -8.87 -27.93
CA TYR A 454 16.97 -7.81 -28.81
C TYR A 454 17.54 -7.90 -30.21
N GLU A 455 16.71 -7.48 -31.17
CA GLU A 455 17.07 -7.49 -32.57
C GLU A 455 17.80 -6.22 -33.01
N LYS A 456 18.35 -6.25 -34.22
CA LYS A 456 18.91 -5.04 -34.85
C LYS A 456 17.81 -3.99 -35.00
N LEU A 457 18.16 -2.73 -34.73
CA LEU A 457 17.25 -1.60 -34.84
C LEU A 457 16.57 -1.48 -36.23
N SER A 458 17.25 -1.88 -37.30
CA SER A 458 16.68 -1.93 -38.65
C SER A 458 15.51 -2.91 -38.77
N THR A 459 15.54 -4.01 -38.03
CA THR A 459 14.46 -5.01 -38.06
C THR A 459 13.20 -4.46 -37.39
N TYR A 460 13.34 -3.79 -36.24
CA TYR A 460 12.23 -3.09 -35.60
C TYR A 460 11.60 -2.03 -36.51
N TYR A 461 12.40 -1.29 -37.30
CA TYR A 461 11.85 -0.37 -38.29
C TYR A 461 10.99 -1.11 -39.32
N GLY A 462 11.48 -2.24 -39.84
CA GLY A 462 10.73 -3.10 -40.75
C GLY A 462 9.37 -3.49 -40.15
N TYR A 463 9.40 -4.05 -38.94
CA TYR A 463 8.18 -4.44 -38.21
C TYR A 463 7.20 -3.30 -38.03
N LEU A 464 7.66 -2.10 -37.68
CA LEU A 464 6.81 -0.94 -37.42
C LEU A 464 6.24 -0.28 -38.67
N THR A 465 6.93 -0.39 -39.81
CA THR A 465 6.49 0.21 -41.08
C THR A 465 5.70 -0.73 -41.99
N ASP A 466 5.69 -2.03 -41.70
CA ASP A 466 4.85 -2.98 -42.44
C ASP A 466 3.36 -2.73 -42.14
N ARG A 467 2.62 -2.30 -43.18
CA ARG A 467 1.18 -2.02 -43.09
C ARG A 467 0.34 -3.25 -42.76
N ASN A 468 0.82 -4.44 -43.09
CA ASN A 468 0.14 -5.70 -42.80
C ASN A 468 0.69 -6.38 -41.54
N GLY A 469 1.76 -5.83 -40.97
CA GLY A 469 2.39 -6.37 -39.78
C GLY A 469 1.51 -6.18 -38.54
N THR A 470 1.60 -7.12 -37.61
CA THR A 470 0.84 -7.14 -36.35
C THR A 470 1.66 -6.79 -35.12
N TRP A 471 2.94 -6.49 -35.31
CA TRP A 471 3.87 -6.13 -34.23
C TRP A 471 3.58 -4.71 -33.71
N ASP A 472 3.97 -4.35 -32.50
CA ASP A 472 3.98 -2.97 -32.02
C ASP A 472 5.04 -2.83 -30.93
N ALA A 473 5.60 -1.62 -30.80
CA ALA A 473 6.38 -1.21 -29.65
C ALA A 473 5.69 -0.01 -29.02
N VAL A 474 5.37 -0.11 -27.74
CA VAL A 474 4.71 0.94 -26.99
C VAL A 474 5.72 1.54 -26.01
N ALA A 475 6.05 2.81 -26.21
CA ALA A 475 6.91 3.57 -25.31
C ALA A 475 6.11 4.12 -24.13
N LEU A 476 6.60 3.90 -22.91
CA LEU A 476 6.05 4.51 -21.69
C LEU A 476 6.79 5.81 -21.40
N ARG A 477 6.05 6.92 -21.30
CA ARG A 477 6.60 8.25 -21.08
C ARG A 477 6.51 8.64 -19.60
N GLY A 478 7.60 9.15 -19.04
CA GLY A 478 7.64 9.76 -17.71
C GLY A 478 6.99 11.15 -17.71
N SER A 479 6.83 11.75 -16.53
CA SER A 479 6.33 13.13 -16.39
C SER A 479 7.23 14.18 -17.02
N ASP A 480 8.50 13.86 -17.24
CA ASP A 480 9.49 14.67 -17.96
C ASP A 480 9.48 14.44 -19.48
N GLY A 481 8.57 13.61 -19.99
CA GLY A 481 8.43 13.28 -21.41
C GLY A 481 9.42 12.23 -21.92
N LYS A 482 10.34 11.71 -21.11
CA LYS A 482 11.31 10.70 -21.55
C LYS A 482 10.72 9.30 -21.55
N VAL A 483 11.25 8.42 -22.38
CA VAL A 483 10.92 6.99 -22.31
C VAL A 483 11.49 6.37 -21.03
N ILE A 484 10.61 5.84 -20.19
CA ILE A 484 10.94 5.19 -18.90
C ILE A 484 10.64 3.69 -18.91
N GLY A 485 10.13 3.15 -20.02
CA GLY A 485 9.80 1.74 -20.19
C GLY A 485 9.21 1.44 -21.56
N GLY A 486 8.93 0.16 -21.81
CA GLY A 486 8.40 -0.29 -23.09
C GLY A 486 7.65 -1.61 -23.01
N ILE A 487 6.77 -1.82 -23.98
CA ILE A 487 6.04 -3.07 -24.21
C ILE A 487 6.18 -3.40 -25.70
N GLN A 488 6.70 -4.57 -26.03
CA GLN A 488 6.61 -5.12 -27.38
C GLN A 488 5.45 -6.11 -27.45
N SER A 489 4.78 -6.19 -28.59
CA SER A 489 3.73 -7.20 -28.75
C SER A 489 3.44 -7.51 -30.20
N GLN A 490 2.93 -8.72 -30.45
CA GLN A 490 2.50 -9.16 -31.76
C GLN A 490 1.12 -9.83 -31.68
N VAL A 491 0.22 -9.52 -32.62
CA VAL A 491 -1.01 -10.30 -32.79
C VAL A 491 -0.73 -11.55 -33.63
N ILE A 492 -1.03 -12.72 -33.05
CA ILE A 492 -0.87 -14.05 -33.63
C ILE A 492 -2.25 -14.58 -34.04
N PRO A 493 -2.50 -14.83 -35.34
CA PRO A 493 -3.69 -15.54 -35.77
C PRO A 493 -3.54 -17.03 -35.41
N VAL A 494 -4.47 -17.56 -34.62
CA VAL A 494 -4.44 -18.95 -34.14
C VAL A 494 -5.42 -19.84 -34.89
N ASP A 495 -6.56 -19.27 -35.29
CA ASP A 495 -7.71 -19.99 -35.87
C ASP A 495 -8.06 -21.30 -35.13
N GLY A 496 -8.04 -21.21 -33.80
CA GLY A 496 -8.52 -22.22 -32.88
C GLY A 496 -10.04 -22.18 -32.71
N LYS A 497 -10.58 -23.10 -31.93
CA LYS A 497 -12.02 -23.14 -31.59
C LYS A 497 -12.39 -22.04 -30.58
N VAL A 498 -11.53 -21.81 -29.60
CA VAL A 498 -11.66 -20.82 -28.51
C VAL A 498 -10.77 -19.61 -28.76
N ILE A 499 -9.54 -19.83 -29.21
CA ILE A 499 -8.59 -18.74 -29.50
C ILE A 499 -8.56 -18.50 -31.00
N LYS A 500 -9.10 -17.37 -31.47
CA LYS A 500 -9.01 -16.97 -32.88
C LYS A 500 -7.76 -16.14 -33.15
N ASN A 501 -7.52 -15.15 -32.30
CA ASN A 501 -6.35 -14.31 -32.27
C ASN A 501 -5.83 -14.24 -30.83
N ALA A 502 -4.51 -14.22 -30.69
CA ALA A 502 -3.82 -14.02 -29.43
C ALA A 502 -2.81 -12.89 -29.54
N VAL A 503 -2.54 -12.18 -28.44
CA VAL A 503 -1.43 -11.22 -28.39
C VAL A 503 -0.25 -11.86 -27.69
N TRP A 504 0.89 -11.98 -28.36
CA TRP A 504 2.16 -12.27 -27.72
C TRP A 504 2.70 -10.97 -27.11
N GLY A 505 2.83 -10.92 -25.79
CA GLY A 505 3.54 -9.83 -25.12
C GLY A 505 5.02 -10.17 -24.98
N GLU A 506 5.88 -9.38 -25.61
CA GLU A 506 7.34 -9.54 -25.66
C GLU A 506 8.03 -8.36 -24.99
N HIS A 507 9.24 -8.58 -24.47
CA HIS A 507 10.14 -7.54 -23.92
C HIS A 507 9.39 -6.41 -23.19
N ILE A 508 8.78 -6.74 -22.05
CA ILE A 508 8.03 -5.80 -21.21
C ILE A 508 8.96 -5.27 -20.12
N TRP A 509 9.30 -3.98 -20.14
CA TRP A 509 10.38 -3.43 -19.31
C TRP A 509 10.12 -2.03 -18.77
N LEU A 510 10.86 -1.72 -17.70
CA LEU A 510 11.05 -0.38 -17.15
C LEU A 510 12.55 -0.09 -17.05
N ALA A 511 12.93 1.15 -17.34
CA ALA A 511 14.28 1.65 -17.11
C ALA A 511 14.63 1.48 -15.62
N PRO A 512 15.88 1.13 -15.26
CA PRO A 512 16.28 0.86 -13.87
C PRO A 512 15.83 1.92 -12.86
N GLU A 513 15.95 3.19 -13.22
CA GLU A 513 15.55 4.36 -12.44
C GLU A 513 14.02 4.50 -12.26
N ALA A 514 13.23 3.88 -13.14
CA ALA A 514 11.78 3.88 -13.12
C ALA A 514 11.19 2.59 -12.51
N ARG A 515 12.02 1.63 -12.11
CA ARG A 515 11.57 0.35 -11.53
C ARG A 515 10.99 0.59 -10.14
N SER A 516 9.67 0.51 -10.07
CA SER A 516 8.93 0.51 -8.82
C SER A 516 7.68 -0.34 -8.97
N PHE A 517 7.18 -0.88 -7.85
CA PHE A 517 5.94 -1.66 -7.89
C PHE A 517 4.75 -0.88 -8.51
N PRO A 518 4.52 0.41 -8.18
CA PRO A 518 3.49 1.22 -8.86
C PRO A 518 3.68 1.31 -10.37
N ASN A 519 4.91 1.49 -10.86
CA ASN A 519 5.16 1.54 -12.30
C ASN A 519 5.04 0.17 -12.96
N PHE A 520 5.45 -0.93 -12.31
CA PHE A 520 5.20 -2.27 -12.84
C PHE A 520 3.69 -2.55 -12.92
N ARG A 521 2.91 -2.11 -11.94
CA ARG A 521 1.45 -2.17 -12.01
C ARG A 521 0.89 -1.30 -13.13
N GLY A 522 1.40 -0.07 -13.31
CA GLY A 522 1.01 0.82 -14.41
C GLY A 522 1.33 0.19 -15.77
N LEU A 523 2.55 -0.32 -15.95
CA LEU A 523 3.03 -1.05 -17.12
C LEU A 523 2.07 -2.20 -17.49
N MET A 524 1.73 -3.05 -16.53
CA MET A 524 0.81 -4.17 -16.78
C MET A 524 -0.63 -3.70 -17.07
N THR A 525 -1.05 -2.55 -16.52
CA THR A 525 -2.34 -1.93 -16.87
C THR A 525 -2.33 -1.49 -18.34
N VAL A 526 -1.29 -0.76 -18.74
CA VAL A 526 -1.10 -0.29 -20.11
C VAL A 526 -1.04 -1.46 -21.09
N ALA A 527 -0.22 -2.49 -20.80
CA ALA A 527 -0.13 -3.69 -21.63
C ALA A 527 -1.51 -4.34 -21.80
N ALA A 528 -2.23 -4.55 -20.71
CA ALA A 528 -3.55 -5.18 -20.75
C ALA A 528 -4.59 -4.33 -21.49
N GLU A 529 -4.50 -3.00 -21.49
CA GLU A 529 -5.37 -2.10 -22.26
C GLU A 529 -5.03 -2.14 -23.75
N ARG A 530 -3.75 -2.03 -24.10
CA ARG A 530 -3.25 -2.13 -25.48
C ARG A 530 -3.60 -3.47 -26.11
N PHE A 531 -3.41 -4.57 -25.38
CA PHE A 531 -3.73 -5.90 -25.89
C PHE A 531 -5.23 -6.06 -26.16
N ARG A 532 -6.11 -5.49 -25.33
CA ARG A 532 -7.56 -5.51 -25.60
C ARG A 532 -7.95 -4.76 -26.86
N ALA A 533 -7.28 -3.65 -27.15
CA ALA A 533 -7.56 -2.85 -28.33
C ALA A 533 -7.33 -3.61 -29.65
N THR A 534 -6.59 -4.72 -29.62
CA THR A 534 -6.36 -5.59 -30.79
C THR A 534 -7.57 -6.44 -31.18
N GLY A 535 -8.59 -6.57 -30.32
CA GLY A 535 -9.72 -7.47 -30.54
C GLY A 535 -9.42 -8.97 -30.35
N SER A 536 -8.23 -9.31 -29.85
CA SER A 536 -7.82 -10.69 -29.55
C SER A 536 -8.56 -11.28 -28.36
N GLN A 537 -8.64 -12.61 -28.26
CA GLN A 537 -9.34 -13.28 -27.14
C GLN A 537 -8.45 -13.41 -25.90
N VAL A 538 -7.15 -13.65 -26.10
CA VAL A 538 -6.17 -13.81 -25.03
C VAL A 538 -4.90 -13.04 -25.35
N ALA A 539 -4.17 -12.64 -24.31
CA ALA A 539 -2.75 -12.33 -24.42
C ALA A 539 -1.97 -13.45 -23.74
N PHE A 540 -0.81 -13.81 -24.28
CA PHE A 540 0.11 -14.74 -23.65
C PHE A 540 1.47 -14.10 -23.46
N MET A 541 2.15 -14.52 -22.41
CA MET A 541 3.47 -14.05 -22.02
C MET A 541 4.28 -15.22 -21.52
N GLU A 542 5.57 -15.17 -21.84
CA GLU A 542 6.56 -16.09 -21.34
C GLU A 542 7.02 -15.59 -19.97
N PHE A 543 7.18 -16.52 -19.03
CA PHE A 543 7.79 -16.22 -17.75
C PHE A 543 8.81 -17.28 -17.40
N ASN A 544 9.89 -16.84 -16.77
CA ASN A 544 10.90 -17.71 -16.21
C ASN A 544 10.26 -18.53 -15.08
N ASP A 545 10.12 -19.83 -15.30
CA ASP A 545 9.54 -20.76 -14.34
C ASP A 545 10.63 -21.22 -13.39
N ARG A 546 10.56 -20.71 -12.16
CA ARG A 546 11.52 -21.04 -11.10
C ARG A 546 11.72 -22.56 -10.94
N ALA A 547 10.68 -23.37 -11.11
CA ALA A 547 10.78 -24.82 -10.94
C ALA A 547 11.69 -25.48 -12.00
N LYS A 548 11.99 -24.77 -13.09
CA LYS A 548 12.85 -25.21 -14.19
C LYS A 548 14.23 -24.54 -14.19
N MET A 549 14.45 -23.55 -13.33
CA MET A 549 15.70 -22.79 -13.29
C MET A 549 16.69 -23.33 -12.26
N SER A 550 17.97 -23.34 -12.64
CA SER A 550 19.10 -23.45 -11.72
C SER A 550 19.28 -22.17 -10.89
N LEU A 551 20.04 -22.27 -9.81
CA LEU A 551 20.38 -21.11 -8.99
C LEU A 551 21.14 -20.03 -9.78
N GLN A 552 22.02 -20.42 -10.68
CA GLN A 552 22.79 -19.48 -11.50
C GLN A 552 21.88 -18.72 -12.48
N GLU A 553 20.92 -19.41 -13.10
CA GLU A 553 19.92 -18.77 -13.97
C GLU A 553 19.04 -17.80 -13.18
N MET A 554 18.58 -18.15 -11.97
CA MET A 554 17.80 -17.23 -11.13
C MET A 554 18.60 -15.99 -10.71
N ILE A 555 19.89 -16.15 -10.40
CA ILE A 555 20.78 -15.02 -10.07
C ILE A 555 20.97 -14.12 -11.28
N GLN A 556 21.21 -14.70 -12.46
CA GLN A 556 21.38 -13.94 -13.70
C GLN A 556 20.09 -13.19 -14.07
N ASP A 557 18.94 -13.85 -13.94
CA ASP A 557 17.62 -13.28 -14.18
C ASP A 557 17.31 -12.10 -13.24
N ALA A 558 17.70 -12.19 -11.97
CA ALA A 558 17.51 -11.12 -10.99
C ALA A 558 18.31 -9.84 -11.32
N LYS A 559 19.40 -9.92 -12.10
CA LYS A 559 20.13 -8.72 -12.58
C LYS A 559 19.27 -7.83 -13.48
N GLY A 560 18.19 -8.37 -14.04
CA GLY A 560 17.13 -7.62 -14.74
C GLY A 560 16.34 -6.66 -13.83
N GLY A 561 16.63 -6.60 -12.53
CA GLY A 561 16.08 -5.64 -11.56
C GLY A 561 14.81 -6.08 -10.84
N LEU A 562 14.29 -7.26 -11.15
CA LEU A 562 13.31 -7.98 -10.36
C LEU A 562 13.68 -9.46 -10.35
N SER A 563 13.70 -10.08 -9.17
CA SER A 563 13.85 -11.53 -9.09
C SER A 563 12.66 -12.22 -9.77
N THR A 564 12.87 -13.47 -10.19
CA THR A 564 11.83 -14.32 -10.78
C THR A 564 10.60 -14.37 -9.88
N GLU A 565 10.79 -14.49 -8.56
CA GLU A 565 9.69 -14.56 -7.61
C GLU A 565 8.91 -13.24 -7.51
N ALA A 566 9.61 -12.10 -7.49
CA ALA A 566 8.96 -10.80 -7.46
C ALA A 566 8.11 -10.58 -8.74
N ARG A 567 8.58 -11.05 -9.89
CA ARG A 567 7.80 -11.05 -11.15
C ARG A 567 6.56 -11.93 -11.05
N GLU A 568 6.69 -13.16 -10.57
CA GLU A 568 5.56 -14.08 -10.37
C GLU A 568 4.50 -13.48 -9.43
N VAL A 569 4.91 -12.80 -8.34
CA VAL A 569 4.01 -12.05 -7.44
C VAL A 569 3.29 -10.94 -8.20
N ILE A 570 4.02 -10.08 -8.91
CA ILE A 570 3.45 -8.92 -9.61
C ILE A 570 2.47 -9.40 -10.69
N TRP A 571 2.84 -10.44 -11.44
CA TRP A 571 2.08 -10.93 -12.57
C TRP A 571 0.88 -11.79 -12.13
N GLY A 572 1.04 -12.57 -11.06
CA GLY A 572 -0.03 -13.39 -10.48
C GLY A 572 -1.11 -12.58 -9.76
N ARG A 573 -0.75 -11.41 -9.16
CA ARG A 573 -1.67 -10.60 -8.34
C ARG A 573 -2.40 -9.48 -9.09
N PHE A 574 -2.26 -9.41 -10.41
CA PHE A 574 -2.92 -8.36 -11.18
C PHE A 574 -4.46 -8.51 -11.10
N ALA A 575 -5.08 -7.54 -10.41
CA ALA A 575 -6.18 -7.74 -9.46
C ALA A 575 -7.60 -8.01 -10.03
N ASN A 576 -7.73 -8.65 -11.19
CA ASN A 576 -8.97 -9.25 -11.71
C ASN A 576 -8.74 -10.12 -12.96
N LYS A 577 -7.52 -10.07 -13.52
CA LYS A 577 -7.14 -10.66 -14.82
C LYS A 577 -5.94 -11.59 -14.73
N GLY A 578 -5.41 -11.83 -13.52
CA GLY A 578 -4.09 -12.42 -13.24
C GLY A 578 -3.71 -13.59 -14.14
N LEU A 579 -2.41 -13.73 -14.40
CA LEU A 579 -1.85 -14.77 -15.28
C LEU A 579 -2.40 -16.16 -14.95
N ASN A 580 -2.82 -16.87 -15.99
CA ASN A 580 -3.34 -18.23 -15.89
C ASN A 580 -2.44 -19.20 -16.64
N ILE A 581 -2.18 -20.35 -16.05
CA ILE A 581 -1.43 -21.43 -16.68
C ILE A 581 -2.41 -22.53 -17.07
N ALA A 582 -2.24 -23.09 -18.26
CA ALA A 582 -2.97 -24.28 -18.69
C ALA A 582 -2.34 -25.53 -18.06
N HIS A 583 -3.17 -26.40 -17.48
CA HIS A 583 -2.74 -27.69 -16.95
C HIS A 583 -3.68 -28.81 -17.40
N PHE A 584 -3.14 -30.01 -17.47
CA PHE A 584 -3.89 -31.22 -17.75
C PHE A 584 -4.66 -31.71 -16.51
N LYS A 585 -5.53 -32.70 -16.72
CA LYS A 585 -6.35 -33.31 -15.66
C LYS A 585 -5.51 -33.98 -14.56
N ASP A 586 -4.32 -34.45 -14.91
CA ASP A 586 -3.34 -35.02 -13.98
C ASP A 586 -2.57 -33.97 -13.16
N GLY A 587 -2.86 -32.68 -13.36
CA GLY A 587 -2.22 -31.56 -12.67
C GLY A 587 -0.88 -31.12 -13.27
N LYS A 588 -0.40 -31.76 -14.35
CA LYS A 588 0.83 -31.32 -15.03
C LYS A 588 0.58 -30.06 -15.86
N ILE A 589 1.49 -29.10 -15.75
CA ILE A 589 1.50 -27.86 -16.53
C ILE A 589 1.70 -28.20 -18.00
N ALA A 590 1.03 -27.46 -18.89
CA ALA A 590 1.21 -27.61 -20.33
C ALA A 590 2.68 -27.37 -20.73
N PRO A 591 3.26 -28.23 -21.59
CA PRO A 591 4.65 -28.06 -22.00
C PRO A 591 4.85 -26.73 -22.74
N TYR A 592 6.01 -26.13 -22.50
CA TYR A 592 6.46 -24.91 -23.16
C TYR A 592 7.99 -24.85 -23.13
N ALA A 593 8.57 -24.45 -24.26
CA ALA A 593 9.97 -24.08 -24.42
C ALA A 593 10.06 -23.14 -25.64
N GLN A 594 10.93 -22.15 -25.57
CA GLN A 594 11.17 -21.21 -26.67
C GLN A 594 12.29 -21.75 -27.56
N PRO A 595 12.12 -21.81 -28.89
CA PRO A 595 13.19 -22.17 -29.81
C PRO A 595 14.33 -21.14 -29.77
N GLY A 596 15.54 -21.58 -30.09
CA GLY A 596 16.70 -20.67 -30.15
C GLY A 596 16.56 -19.68 -31.31
N MET A 597 16.83 -18.40 -31.06
CA MET A 597 16.84 -17.36 -32.10
C MET A 597 18.28 -17.10 -32.56
N ASP A 598 18.49 -16.85 -33.86
CA ASP A 598 19.79 -16.41 -34.42
C ASP A 598 21.03 -17.23 -33.97
N GLY A 599 20.90 -18.56 -33.91
CA GLY A 599 21.99 -19.47 -33.54
C GLY A 599 22.20 -19.66 -32.02
N GLN A 600 21.28 -19.16 -31.21
CA GLN A 600 21.28 -19.36 -29.76
C GLN A 600 20.71 -20.72 -29.34
N ALA A 601 20.99 -21.12 -28.10
CA ALA A 601 20.38 -22.30 -27.50
C ALA A 601 18.89 -22.04 -27.16
N PRO A 602 18.02 -23.07 -27.20
CA PRO A 602 16.63 -22.93 -26.80
C PRO A 602 16.49 -22.65 -25.29
N VAL A 603 15.45 -21.92 -24.92
CA VAL A 603 15.17 -21.56 -23.52
C VAL A 603 14.13 -22.53 -22.95
N ASN A 604 14.59 -23.45 -22.11
CA ASN A 604 13.77 -24.56 -21.60
C ASN A 604 13.15 -24.30 -20.22
N TYR A 605 13.54 -23.22 -19.55
CA TYR A 605 13.02 -22.85 -18.23
C TYR A 605 11.83 -21.90 -18.29
N LEU A 606 11.23 -21.67 -19.46
CA LEU A 606 10.05 -20.83 -19.62
C LEU A 606 8.75 -21.61 -19.40
N THR A 607 7.72 -20.92 -18.93
CA THR A 607 6.34 -21.40 -18.95
C THR A 607 5.43 -20.32 -19.55
N LEU A 608 4.37 -20.77 -20.23
CA LEU A 608 3.41 -19.88 -20.86
C LEU A 608 2.27 -19.53 -19.89
N ALA A 609 2.04 -18.23 -19.74
CA ALA A 609 0.89 -17.72 -19.01
C ALA A 609 -0.03 -16.90 -19.91
N MET A 610 -1.34 -16.94 -19.61
CA MET A 610 -2.38 -16.31 -20.42
C MET A 610 -3.29 -15.39 -19.61
N ILE A 611 -3.73 -14.31 -20.27
CA ILE A 611 -4.66 -13.30 -19.77
C ILE A 611 -5.86 -13.27 -20.69
N SER A 612 -7.06 -13.22 -20.11
CA SER A 612 -8.28 -12.97 -20.87
C SER A 612 -8.37 -11.51 -21.34
N LEU A 613 -8.71 -11.32 -22.61
CA LEU A 613 -8.98 -10.01 -23.18
C LEU A 613 -10.48 -9.76 -23.42
N ARG A 614 -11.30 -10.82 -23.48
CA ARG A 614 -12.66 -10.75 -24.05
C ARG A 614 -13.70 -10.00 -23.21
N ASP A 615 -13.62 -10.02 -21.88
CA ASP A 615 -14.63 -9.38 -21.00
C ASP A 615 -14.06 -8.92 -19.65
N GLY A 616 -12.73 -8.83 -19.54
CA GLY A 616 -12.05 -8.57 -18.27
C GLY A 616 -12.18 -9.67 -17.20
N LYS A 617 -12.88 -10.78 -17.50
CA LYS A 617 -13.04 -11.95 -16.64
C LYS A 617 -11.78 -12.82 -16.62
N ASN A 618 -11.44 -13.39 -15.47
CA ASN A 618 -10.32 -14.31 -15.31
C ASN A 618 -10.54 -15.65 -16.07
N LEU A 619 -9.48 -16.31 -16.56
CA LEU A 619 -9.56 -17.60 -17.25
C LEU A 619 -9.67 -18.81 -16.29
N ALA A 620 -9.40 -18.65 -15.00
CA ALA A 620 -9.38 -19.75 -14.04
C ALA A 620 -10.66 -20.61 -14.08
N GLY A 621 -10.47 -21.93 -14.15
CA GLY A 621 -11.54 -22.92 -14.30
C GLY A 621 -12.09 -23.06 -15.72
N THR A 622 -11.73 -22.17 -16.66
CA THR A 622 -12.13 -22.32 -18.07
C THR A 622 -11.27 -23.37 -18.76
N LYS A 623 -11.85 -24.00 -19.79
CA LYS A 623 -11.19 -25.07 -20.55
C LYS A 623 -10.61 -24.53 -21.86
N LEU A 624 -9.41 -24.98 -22.20
CA LEU A 624 -8.73 -24.73 -23.46
C LEU A 624 -8.56 -26.04 -24.24
N PRO A 625 -9.03 -26.15 -25.49
CA PRO A 625 -8.70 -27.30 -26.32
C PRO A 625 -7.19 -27.44 -26.48
N THR A 626 -6.66 -28.65 -26.31
CA THR A 626 -5.21 -28.88 -26.43
C THR A 626 -4.69 -28.53 -27.83
N GLU A 627 -5.53 -28.72 -28.85
CA GLU A 627 -5.26 -28.33 -30.25
C GLU A 627 -5.11 -26.81 -30.43
N ASP A 628 -5.93 -26.00 -29.73
CA ASP A 628 -5.84 -24.54 -29.80
C ASP A 628 -4.51 -24.05 -29.21
N TYR A 629 -4.06 -24.67 -28.12
CA TYR A 629 -2.76 -24.38 -27.51
C TYR A 629 -1.61 -24.77 -28.45
N LEU A 630 -1.66 -25.95 -29.06
CA LEU A 630 -0.65 -26.37 -30.04
C LEU A 630 -0.58 -25.42 -31.24
N LYS A 631 -1.73 -25.02 -31.79
CA LYS A 631 -1.80 -24.01 -32.86
C LYS A 631 -1.21 -22.67 -32.43
N LEU A 632 -1.53 -22.21 -31.22
CA LEU A 632 -0.95 -20.99 -30.66
C LEU A 632 0.58 -21.07 -30.65
N LEU A 633 1.16 -22.15 -30.10
CA LEU A 633 2.60 -22.32 -30.04
C LEU A 633 3.26 -22.36 -31.42
N ARG A 634 2.69 -23.14 -32.35
CA ARG A 634 3.24 -23.26 -33.70
C ARG A 634 3.14 -21.95 -34.46
N ASN A 635 2.03 -21.22 -34.34
CA ASN A 635 1.86 -19.96 -35.06
C ASN A 635 2.72 -18.84 -34.46
N ALA A 636 2.92 -18.83 -33.13
CA ALA A 636 3.84 -17.91 -32.47
C ALA A 636 5.29 -18.24 -32.85
N HIS A 637 5.75 -19.47 -32.66
CA HIS A 637 7.13 -19.85 -32.97
C HIS A 637 7.44 -19.87 -34.47
N GLY A 638 6.43 -20.00 -35.33
CA GLY A 638 6.58 -19.86 -36.78
C GLY A 638 6.97 -18.45 -37.24
N THR A 639 6.92 -17.45 -36.36
CA THR A 639 7.49 -16.13 -36.64
C THR A 639 9.01 -16.08 -36.43
N LEU A 640 9.57 -17.09 -35.74
CA LEU A 640 10.99 -17.16 -35.36
C LEU A 640 11.75 -18.24 -36.13
N VAL A 641 11.15 -19.43 -36.26
CA VAL A 641 11.81 -20.64 -36.79
C VAL A 641 10.89 -21.45 -37.70
N ASP A 642 11.47 -22.35 -38.49
CA ASP A 642 10.68 -23.35 -39.22
C ASP A 642 10.15 -24.43 -38.26
N VAL A 643 8.84 -24.37 -38.02
CA VAL A 643 8.10 -25.26 -37.11
C VAL A 643 8.11 -26.72 -37.52
N HIS A 644 8.52 -27.06 -38.75
CA HIS A 644 8.59 -28.43 -39.23
C HIS A 644 9.94 -29.09 -38.97
N THR A 645 10.97 -28.31 -38.70
CA THR A 645 12.35 -28.79 -38.58
C THR A 645 13.00 -28.44 -37.25
N ASP A 646 12.53 -27.40 -36.55
CA ASP A 646 13.08 -26.99 -35.27
C ASP A 646 12.89 -28.08 -34.18
N PRO A 647 13.97 -28.56 -33.53
CA PRO A 647 13.89 -29.62 -32.53
C PRO A 647 13.00 -29.29 -31.32
N THR A 648 12.98 -28.03 -30.87
CA THR A 648 12.17 -27.58 -29.73
C THR A 648 10.70 -27.62 -30.09
N VAL A 649 10.36 -27.14 -31.30
CA VAL A 649 8.99 -27.20 -31.83
C VAL A 649 8.50 -28.63 -32.00
N LEU A 650 9.34 -29.51 -32.56
CA LEU A 650 9.01 -30.92 -32.73
C LEU A 650 8.81 -31.61 -31.37
N ALA A 651 9.61 -31.27 -30.35
CA ALA A 651 9.51 -31.86 -29.02
C ALA A 651 8.17 -31.56 -28.33
N TYR A 652 7.78 -30.29 -28.20
CA TYR A 652 6.49 -29.97 -27.58
C TYR A 652 5.31 -30.41 -28.43
N THR A 653 5.45 -30.42 -29.77
CA THR A 653 4.39 -30.87 -30.69
C THR A 653 4.10 -32.35 -30.46
N LYS A 654 5.16 -33.17 -30.40
CA LYS A 654 5.04 -34.61 -30.13
C LYS A 654 4.38 -34.86 -28.77
N GLU A 655 4.81 -34.17 -27.71
CA GLU A 655 4.22 -34.34 -26.38
C GLU A 655 2.72 -34.00 -26.37
N LEU A 656 2.33 -32.87 -26.97
CA LEU A 656 0.93 -32.45 -27.04
C LEU A 656 0.08 -33.39 -27.90
N GLN A 657 0.61 -33.92 -29.00
CA GLN A 657 -0.07 -34.92 -29.82
C GLN A 657 -0.24 -36.26 -29.09
N ASP A 658 0.79 -36.73 -28.37
CA ASP A 658 0.70 -37.93 -27.53
C ASP A 658 -0.32 -37.77 -26.39
N ARG A 659 -0.45 -36.55 -25.83
CA ARG A 659 -1.50 -36.21 -24.86
C ARG A 659 -2.90 -36.29 -25.49
N ILE A 660 -3.08 -35.69 -26.67
CA ILE A 660 -4.36 -35.75 -27.41
C ILE A 660 -4.75 -37.20 -27.71
N ALA A 661 -3.79 -38.03 -28.15
CA ALA A 661 -4.01 -39.45 -28.44
C ALA A 661 -4.43 -40.25 -27.18
N ARG A 662 -3.92 -39.88 -26.01
CA ARG A 662 -4.30 -40.46 -24.70
C ARG A 662 -5.61 -39.92 -24.12
N GLY A 663 -6.29 -39.01 -24.82
CA GLY A 663 -7.59 -38.47 -24.42
C GLY A 663 -7.54 -37.13 -23.67
N ASP A 664 -6.36 -36.53 -23.47
CA ASP A 664 -6.19 -35.19 -22.89
C ASP A 664 -6.54 -34.10 -23.93
N LYS A 665 -7.79 -34.09 -24.40
CA LYS A 665 -8.28 -33.17 -25.46
C LYS A 665 -8.52 -31.74 -24.97
N THR A 666 -8.53 -31.53 -23.65
CA THR A 666 -8.74 -30.22 -23.03
C THR A 666 -7.84 -30.02 -21.82
N MET A 667 -7.31 -28.81 -21.68
CA MET A 667 -6.63 -28.31 -20.50
C MET A 667 -7.56 -27.41 -19.70
N THR A 668 -7.26 -27.21 -18.42
CA THR A 668 -7.96 -26.25 -17.57
C THR A 668 -6.99 -25.14 -17.18
N PHE A 669 -7.48 -23.91 -17.13
CA PHE A 669 -6.70 -22.80 -16.62
C PHE A 669 -6.74 -22.76 -15.09
N ALA A 670 -5.57 -22.60 -14.47
CA ALA A 670 -5.43 -22.27 -13.06
C ALA A 670 -4.73 -20.92 -12.93
N ARG A 671 -5.08 -20.13 -11.90
CA ARG A 671 -4.34 -18.90 -11.60
C ARG A 671 -2.91 -19.27 -11.23
N LEU A 672 -1.94 -18.52 -11.74
CA LEU A 672 -0.52 -18.69 -11.41
C LEU A 672 -0.32 -18.74 -9.88
N SER A 673 -1.05 -17.93 -9.12
CA SER A 673 -1.03 -17.90 -7.64
C SER A 673 -1.43 -19.22 -6.96
N ASP A 674 -2.24 -20.04 -7.63
CA ASP A 674 -2.87 -21.23 -7.04
C ASP A 674 -2.06 -22.51 -7.34
N THR A 675 -1.16 -22.44 -8.31
CA THR A 675 -0.27 -23.54 -8.71
C THR A 675 0.91 -23.67 -7.77
N THR A 676 1.64 -24.78 -7.82
CA THR A 676 2.85 -25.00 -7.01
C THR A 676 3.89 -23.90 -7.23
N VAL A 677 3.97 -23.36 -8.46
CA VAL A 677 4.77 -22.18 -8.81
C VAL A 677 4.35 -20.98 -7.96
N GLY A 678 3.05 -20.65 -7.91
CA GLY A 678 2.51 -19.59 -7.04
C GLY A 678 2.54 -19.86 -5.53
N ARG A 679 2.50 -21.14 -5.09
CA ARG A 679 2.58 -21.50 -3.66
C ARG A 679 3.98 -21.42 -3.08
N ILE A 680 5.02 -21.63 -3.91
CA ILE A 680 6.42 -21.39 -3.52
C ILE A 680 6.65 -19.89 -3.28
N VAL A 681 6.01 -19.06 -4.11
CA VAL A 681 5.99 -17.60 -3.95
C VAL A 681 5.22 -17.18 -2.70
N GLY A 682 4.04 -17.76 -2.46
CA GLY A 682 3.13 -17.42 -1.36
C GLY A 682 3.56 -17.78 0.08
N ARG A 683 4.77 -18.32 0.25
CA ARG A 683 5.39 -18.64 1.55
C ARG A 683 6.67 -17.84 1.81
N GLN A 684 7.14 -17.08 0.82
CA GLN A 684 8.42 -16.36 0.86
C GLN A 684 8.27 -14.84 0.94
N PHE A 685 7.04 -14.29 0.90
CA PHE A 685 6.77 -12.86 0.95
C PHE A 685 5.84 -12.44 2.10
#